data_AF-A0A812S0L7-F1
#
_entry.id   AF-A0A812S0L7-F1
#
_cell.length_a   1.000
_cell.length_b   1.000
_cell.length_c   1.000
_cell.angle_alpha   90.00
_cell.angle_beta   90.00
_cell.angle_gamma   90.00
#
_symmetry.space_group_name_H-M   'P 1'
#
loop_
_entity.id
_entity.type
_entity.pdbx_description
1 polymer ?
#
loop_
_entity_poly.entity_id
_entity_poly.type
_entity_poly.pdbx_seq_one_letter_code
_entity_poly.pdbx_strand_id
1 'polypeptide(L)'
;MGVLGRIFGILLALVVALAIGAYFYLQDANRLKPEIERLISEQSGYTTRINGDVSWSLIPPLSLNVADVNLSRTDEDIAAGMLQLNMDLSAMWNDINQWRVSELTLLDTTYNADGASTLLNKLEVKDFRLGEPAEVFADVVHTSEAGAEPLAARLTGFVTYTPATASQPQRILLKDGRITSEMATGVCQAEATDNPLAPAKLPVEGKDDLLPIATLLSYNFSADCNLSELVVGEETFTNSRVDITNTAGRLNVMLNIADFLGGSLASDVDIDATKPAPIWTILPEVSNVDSQRLIDWADQRMQWIAPLALNSKLTMRGNTEQQLLASVKAATEFNGGQGQLNISKIKAQLMQIAALTRQTDRASTWPDIWNYEQFTGRWNIDGALHSLQFALDHMSVDANGKYDYAADTIDMLANVTVNAAPENNPFTINPLLEGTPIPIRCTGAAADPTCQLDRNAAQNIVAKALQSGDDSGLRKKLEQKIDEEVATVIDYYQRFMQRFPDVDALARAPLDDVLHLWTGLGYYARARNLHKTAQAIVEQHNGHFPETQAELEALPGIGRSTAGAIRAIAMHQQATILDGNVKRVLTRFHAVSGYPGKSDVAKQLWQQADEHTPAERTADFTQAIMDLGATLCTRRHPDCSTCPLETRCLARINNNVADYPASKPKKDKPIRRARFFVLSLTNNATLLERKPLNGLWGGLWTPPERDISTSVDTFLNELEIRSTRVERQHVAPVFRHTFTHFHLDIEPVYITLDDLPESYVGEETRRWVNPEHINGENQAIGLSAPAVKLLASLKEPFTS
;
A
#
# COMPACT_ATOMS: atom_id res chain seq x y z
N MET A 1 47.29 -66.39 -1.62
CA MET A 1 46.12 -67.18 -1.16
C MET A 1 45.24 -67.49 -2.37
N GLY A 2 45.02 -68.77 -2.67
CA GLY A 2 44.28 -69.21 -3.86
C GLY A 2 42.79 -68.83 -3.80
N VAL A 3 42.13 -68.86 -4.97
CA VAL A 3 40.70 -68.57 -5.15
C VAL A 3 39.82 -69.35 -4.16
N LEU A 4 40.21 -70.59 -3.79
CA LEU A 4 39.54 -71.38 -2.74
C LEU A 4 39.61 -70.73 -1.34
N GLY A 5 40.70 -70.07 -0.97
CA GLY A 5 40.84 -69.39 0.32
C GLY A 5 39.95 -68.14 0.41
N ARG A 6 39.69 -67.46 -0.71
CA ARG A 6 38.74 -66.35 -0.77
C ARG A 6 37.30 -66.83 -0.71
N ILE A 7 36.97 -67.93 -1.42
CA ILE A 7 35.64 -68.56 -1.35
C ILE A 7 35.36 -69.10 0.06
N PHE A 8 36.34 -69.76 0.69
CA PHE A 8 36.21 -70.29 2.06
C PHE A 8 36.13 -69.17 3.10
N GLY A 9 36.88 -68.07 2.92
CA GLY A 9 36.75 -66.87 3.73
C GLY A 9 35.38 -66.21 3.61
N ILE A 10 34.83 -66.13 2.40
CA ILE A 10 33.48 -65.60 2.14
C ILE A 10 32.40 -66.52 2.71
N LEU A 11 32.52 -67.84 2.56
CA LEU A 11 31.59 -68.83 3.11
C LEU A 11 31.63 -68.86 4.64
N LEU A 12 32.82 -68.79 5.25
CA LEU A 12 32.97 -68.72 6.70
C LEU A 12 32.41 -67.41 7.25
N ALA A 13 32.66 -66.28 6.56
CA ALA A 13 32.05 -64.99 6.91
C ALA A 13 30.51 -65.03 6.79
N LEU A 14 29.97 -65.68 5.76
CA LEU A 14 28.52 -65.90 5.58
C LEU A 14 27.92 -66.78 6.67
N VAL A 15 28.59 -67.87 7.05
CA VAL A 15 28.13 -68.78 8.11
C VAL A 15 28.21 -68.12 9.49
N VAL A 16 29.27 -67.35 9.76
CA VAL A 16 29.40 -66.57 11.00
C VAL A 16 28.37 -65.44 11.03
N ALA A 17 28.14 -64.73 9.93
CA ALA A 17 27.09 -63.72 9.84
C ALA A 17 25.68 -64.31 10.00
N LEU A 18 25.42 -65.50 9.45
CA LEU A 18 24.16 -66.23 9.63
C LEU A 18 24.00 -66.75 11.07
N ALA A 19 25.07 -67.19 11.72
CA ALA A 19 25.03 -67.66 13.12
C ALA A 19 24.86 -66.49 14.12
N ILE A 20 25.57 -65.38 13.89
CA ILE A 20 25.39 -64.12 14.64
C ILE A 20 23.97 -63.58 14.40
N GLY A 21 23.54 -63.56 13.15
CA GLY A 21 22.19 -63.17 12.76
C GLY A 21 21.12 -64.02 13.41
N ALA A 22 21.28 -65.35 13.44
CA ALA A 22 20.38 -66.25 14.14
C ALA A 22 20.38 -66.05 15.66
N TYR A 23 21.55 -65.79 16.27
CA TYR A 23 21.65 -65.50 17.71
C TYR A 23 20.90 -64.21 18.10
N PHE A 24 21.05 -63.14 17.31
CA PHE A 24 20.34 -61.87 17.54
C PHE A 24 18.86 -61.95 17.14
N TYR A 25 18.51 -62.67 16.08
CA TYR A 25 17.12 -62.88 15.64
C TYR A 25 16.30 -63.72 16.64
N LEU A 26 16.95 -64.64 17.36
CA LEU A 26 16.31 -65.45 18.41
C LEU A 26 16.17 -64.71 19.76
N GLN A 27 16.83 -63.56 19.93
CA GLN A 27 16.67 -62.70 21.10
C GLN A 27 15.70 -61.57 20.75
N ASP A 28 14.57 -61.48 21.45
CA ASP A 28 13.66 -60.34 21.32
C ASP A 28 14.42 -59.05 21.67
N ALA A 29 14.73 -58.24 20.65
CA ALA A 29 15.55 -57.04 20.79
C ALA A 29 14.88 -56.00 21.69
N ASN A 30 13.56 -56.08 21.89
CA ASN A 30 12.84 -55.24 22.85
C ASN A 30 13.31 -55.44 24.30
N ARG A 31 13.96 -56.56 24.64
CA ARG A 31 14.57 -56.76 25.97
C ARG A 31 15.67 -55.76 26.29
N LEU A 32 16.28 -55.15 25.26
CA LEU A 32 17.35 -54.17 25.41
C LEU A 32 16.82 -52.76 25.74
N LYS A 33 15.51 -52.49 25.61
CA LYS A 33 14.92 -51.16 25.83
C LYS A 33 15.36 -50.51 27.14
N PRO A 34 15.25 -51.16 28.32
CA PRO A 34 15.58 -50.49 29.59
C PRO A 34 17.06 -50.09 29.69
N GLU A 35 17.95 -50.89 29.09
CA GLU A 35 19.39 -50.62 29.11
C GLU A 35 19.78 -49.53 28.10
N ILE A 36 19.16 -49.52 26.91
CA ILE A 36 19.34 -48.46 25.92
C ILE A 36 18.83 -47.12 26.47
N GLU A 37 17.63 -47.09 27.06
CA GLU A 37 17.07 -45.90 27.71
C GLU A 37 18.02 -45.36 28.79
N ARG A 38 18.52 -46.25 29.67
CA ARG A 38 19.48 -45.89 30.73
C ARG A 38 20.75 -45.27 30.15
N LEU A 39 21.36 -45.92 29.16
CA LEU A 39 22.61 -45.45 28.55
C LEU A 39 22.44 -44.09 27.86
N ILE A 40 21.36 -43.91 27.09
CA ILE A 40 21.08 -42.63 26.44
C ILE A 40 20.85 -41.55 27.50
N SER A 41 20.10 -41.85 28.56
CA SER A 41 19.84 -40.88 29.64
C SER A 41 21.10 -40.48 30.42
N GLU A 42 21.97 -41.43 30.74
CA GLU A 42 23.22 -41.15 31.46
C GLU A 42 24.20 -40.31 30.63
N GLN A 43 24.26 -40.55 29.32
CA GLN A 43 25.21 -39.86 28.43
C GLN A 43 24.70 -38.51 27.93
N SER A 44 23.40 -38.39 27.67
CA SER A 44 22.81 -37.17 27.10
C SER A 44 22.27 -36.19 28.15
N GLY A 45 21.97 -36.68 29.37
CA GLY A 45 21.28 -35.89 30.39
C GLY A 45 19.78 -35.70 30.14
N TYR A 46 19.19 -36.35 29.14
CA TYR A 46 17.75 -36.37 28.88
C TYR A 46 17.06 -37.55 29.58
N THR A 47 15.79 -37.42 29.93
CA THR A 47 14.97 -38.57 30.30
C THR A 47 14.51 -39.26 29.01
N THR A 48 14.90 -40.52 28.80
CA THR A 48 14.65 -41.27 27.55
C THR A 48 13.50 -42.27 27.72
N ARG A 49 12.65 -42.40 26.70
CA ARG A 49 11.62 -43.45 26.60
C ARG A 49 11.50 -43.97 25.17
N ILE A 50 11.48 -45.28 25.01
CA ILE A 50 11.28 -45.98 23.73
C ILE A 50 9.88 -46.60 23.72
N ASN A 51 8.94 -45.99 22.99
CA ASN A 51 7.56 -46.47 22.91
C ASN A 51 7.37 -47.52 21.80
N GLY A 52 8.13 -47.44 20.71
CA GLY A 52 8.03 -48.33 19.55
C GLY A 52 8.94 -49.55 19.65
N ASP A 53 8.96 -50.39 18.61
CA ASP A 53 9.73 -51.64 18.60
C ASP A 53 11.24 -51.43 18.36
N VAL A 54 12.06 -52.29 18.97
CA VAL A 54 13.49 -52.43 18.69
C VAL A 54 13.69 -53.65 17.79
N SER A 55 14.44 -53.51 16.70
CA SER A 55 14.69 -54.61 15.74
C SER A 55 16.11 -54.59 15.18
N TRP A 56 16.60 -55.78 14.80
CA TRP A 56 17.88 -55.96 14.11
C TRP A 56 17.67 -56.05 12.60
N SER A 57 18.56 -55.43 11.82
CA SER A 57 18.66 -55.64 10.38
C SER A 57 20.04 -56.22 10.03
N LEU A 58 20.04 -57.40 9.41
CA LEU A 58 21.20 -58.28 9.21
C LEU A 58 21.84 -58.14 7.82
N ILE A 59 21.40 -57.18 7.02
CA ILE A 59 22.00 -56.89 5.71
C ILE A 59 23.21 -55.99 5.96
N PRO A 60 24.45 -56.37 5.55
CA PRO A 60 25.64 -55.57 5.86
C PRO A 60 25.48 -54.11 5.40
N PRO A 61 25.70 -53.12 6.30
CA PRO A 61 26.17 -53.26 7.69
C PRO A 61 25.07 -53.69 8.70
N LEU A 62 25.45 -54.46 9.73
CA LEU A 62 24.54 -54.81 10.83
C LEU A 62 23.99 -53.53 11.47
N SER A 63 22.67 -53.46 11.63
CA SER A 63 21.99 -52.27 12.14
C SER A 63 20.97 -52.57 13.23
N LEU A 64 20.87 -51.65 14.19
CA LEU A 64 19.87 -51.62 15.25
C LEU A 64 18.88 -50.49 14.97
N ASN A 65 17.60 -50.82 14.84
CA ASN A 65 16.53 -49.88 14.57
C ASN A 65 15.64 -49.75 15.82
N VAL A 66 15.34 -48.53 16.23
CA VAL A 66 14.52 -48.20 17.39
C VAL A 66 13.42 -47.23 16.93
N ALA A 67 12.16 -47.63 17.01
CA ALA A 67 11.03 -46.78 16.65
C ALA A 67 10.51 -45.97 17.85
N ASP A 68 10.00 -44.76 17.59
CA ASP A 68 9.31 -43.88 18.55
C ASP A 68 10.12 -43.67 19.85
N VAL A 69 11.16 -42.84 19.73
CA VAL A 69 12.10 -42.49 20.81
C VAL A 69 11.82 -41.07 21.27
N ASN A 70 11.47 -40.91 22.55
CA ASN A 70 11.24 -39.61 23.18
C ASN A 70 12.31 -39.30 24.21
N LEU A 71 12.84 -38.09 24.17
CA LEU A 71 13.82 -37.52 25.10
C LEU A 71 13.23 -36.23 25.67
N SER A 72 13.21 -36.07 26.99
CA SER A 72 12.68 -34.85 27.62
C SER A 72 13.65 -34.29 28.65
N ARG A 73 13.79 -32.96 28.68
CA ARG A 73 14.56 -32.16 29.65
C ARG A 73 13.75 -30.89 29.98
N THR A 74 13.97 -30.27 31.13
CA THR A 74 13.11 -29.23 31.78
C THR A 74 12.26 -28.35 30.85
N ASP A 75 12.83 -27.83 29.75
CA ASP A 75 12.17 -26.94 28.79
C ASP A 75 12.38 -27.39 27.31
N GLU A 76 12.73 -28.65 27.09
CA GLU A 76 13.08 -29.22 25.78
C GLU A 76 12.53 -30.65 25.62
N ASP A 77 11.85 -30.92 24.51
CA ASP A 77 11.35 -32.26 24.16
C ASP A 77 11.83 -32.66 22.75
N ILE A 78 12.43 -33.84 22.62
CA ILE A 78 12.84 -34.43 21.35
C ILE A 78 12.05 -35.72 21.14
N ALA A 79 11.36 -35.85 20.01
CA ALA A 79 10.64 -37.06 19.64
C ALA A 79 11.09 -37.49 18.25
N ALA A 80 11.72 -38.67 18.13
CA ALA A 80 12.18 -39.24 16.88
C ALA A 80 11.33 -40.44 16.47
N GLY A 81 10.77 -40.40 15.25
CA GLY A 81 9.99 -41.51 14.71
C GLY A 81 10.82 -42.79 14.54
N MET A 82 12.10 -42.66 14.16
CA MET A 82 13.03 -43.77 14.05
C MET A 82 14.47 -43.34 14.35
N LEU A 83 15.19 -44.18 15.10
CA LEU A 83 16.63 -44.13 15.31
C LEU A 83 17.26 -45.40 14.74
N GLN A 84 18.21 -45.26 13.83
CA GLN A 84 18.97 -46.34 13.21
C GLN A 84 20.46 -46.20 13.53
N LEU A 85 21.09 -47.28 14.00
CA LEU A 85 22.52 -47.36 14.31
C LEU A 85 23.18 -48.44 13.47
N ASN A 86 24.04 -48.05 12.53
CA ASN A 86 24.84 -48.95 11.71
C ASN A 86 26.21 -49.16 12.36
N MET A 87 26.52 -50.41 12.70
CA MET A 87 27.73 -50.79 13.44
C MET A 87 28.81 -51.39 12.53
N ASP A 88 30.08 -51.07 12.82
CA ASP A 88 31.22 -51.78 12.22
C ASP A 88 31.49 -53.08 12.99
N LEU A 89 31.16 -54.21 12.36
CA LEU A 89 31.34 -55.56 12.92
C LEU A 89 32.80 -55.90 13.26
N SER A 90 33.78 -55.20 12.67
CA SER A 90 35.20 -55.44 12.94
C SER A 90 35.65 -54.93 14.32
N ALA A 91 34.92 -53.97 14.91
CA ALA A 91 35.25 -53.32 16.18
C ALA A 91 34.47 -53.90 17.40
N MET A 92 33.55 -54.84 17.17
CA MET A 92 32.62 -55.37 18.18
C MET A 92 33.31 -56.12 19.35
N TRP A 93 34.61 -56.41 19.23
CA TRP A 93 35.43 -57.08 20.24
C TRP A 93 36.20 -56.12 21.16
N ASN A 94 36.14 -54.81 20.89
CA ASN A 94 36.78 -53.79 21.70
C ASN A 94 35.81 -53.25 22.78
N ASP A 95 36.35 -52.51 23.75
CA ASP A 95 35.55 -51.76 24.74
C ASP A 95 34.55 -50.83 24.01
N ILE A 96 33.35 -50.66 24.57
CA ILE A 96 32.24 -49.90 23.94
C ILE A 96 32.65 -48.45 23.66
N ASN A 97 33.55 -47.88 24.47
CA ASN A 97 34.11 -46.55 24.29
C ASN A 97 35.08 -46.44 23.10
N GLN A 98 35.54 -47.58 22.55
CA GLN A 98 36.39 -47.65 21.37
C GLN A 98 35.61 -48.02 20.10
N TRP A 99 34.29 -48.20 20.20
CA TRP A 99 33.46 -48.52 19.05
C TRP A 99 33.40 -47.33 18.11
N ARG A 100 33.49 -47.63 16.81
CA ARG A 100 33.25 -46.67 15.74
C ARG A 100 31.85 -46.93 15.20
N VAL A 101 31.00 -45.91 15.25
CA VAL A 101 29.67 -45.97 14.65
C VAL A 101 29.82 -45.53 13.19
N SER A 102 29.46 -46.43 12.26
CA SER A 102 29.58 -46.12 10.83
C SER A 102 28.54 -45.10 10.39
N GLU A 103 27.33 -45.19 10.93
CA GLU A 103 26.24 -44.24 10.66
C GLU A 103 25.19 -44.30 11.77
N LEU A 104 24.77 -43.14 12.29
CA LEU A 104 23.61 -42.96 13.13
C LEU A 104 22.62 -42.11 12.35
N THR A 105 21.38 -42.58 12.18
CA THR A 105 20.32 -41.83 11.51
C THR A 105 19.13 -41.65 12.45
N LEU A 106 18.65 -40.42 12.61
CA LEU A 106 17.34 -40.10 13.17
C LEU A 106 16.42 -39.67 12.03
N LEU A 107 15.20 -40.19 12.00
CA LEU A 107 14.17 -39.82 11.03
C LEU A 107 12.96 -39.26 11.75
N ASP A 108 12.27 -38.34 11.09
CA ASP A 108 11.02 -37.72 11.56
C ASP A 108 11.14 -37.25 13.01
N THR A 109 12.15 -36.42 13.27
CA THR A 109 12.49 -35.94 14.61
C THR A 109 11.91 -34.56 14.86
N THR A 110 11.00 -34.44 15.81
CA THR A 110 10.51 -33.16 16.33
C THR A 110 11.36 -32.73 17.52
N TYR A 111 11.88 -31.51 17.47
CA TYR A 111 12.58 -30.84 18.56
C TYR A 111 11.76 -29.63 19.01
N ASN A 112 11.26 -29.66 20.24
CA ASN A 112 10.50 -28.57 20.84
C ASN A 112 11.34 -27.91 21.92
N ALA A 113 11.56 -26.60 21.81
CA ALA A 113 12.26 -25.81 22.83
C ALA A 113 11.74 -24.37 22.79
N ASP A 114 11.61 -23.76 23.97
CA ASP A 114 11.26 -22.34 24.12
C ASP A 114 10.01 -21.89 23.33
N GLY A 115 9.02 -22.78 23.17
CA GLY A 115 7.76 -22.50 22.44
C GLY A 115 7.80 -22.76 20.93
N ALA A 116 8.98 -23.02 20.35
CA ALA A 116 9.16 -23.34 18.94
C ALA A 116 9.25 -24.86 18.69
N SER A 117 8.83 -25.31 17.50
CA SER A 117 8.95 -26.70 17.06
C SER A 117 9.78 -26.79 15.79
N THR A 118 10.83 -27.59 15.80
CA THR A 118 11.66 -27.85 14.62
C THR A 118 11.50 -29.30 14.21
N LEU A 119 11.11 -29.54 12.97
CA LEU A 119 11.07 -30.87 12.39
C LEU A 119 12.39 -31.15 11.68
N LEU A 120 13.04 -32.25 12.00
CA LEU A 120 14.19 -32.79 11.30
C LEU A 120 13.73 -34.05 10.58
N ASN A 121 13.56 -33.99 9.27
CA ASN A 121 13.18 -35.15 8.47
C ASN A 121 14.24 -36.24 8.57
N LYS A 122 15.51 -35.82 8.57
CA LYS A 122 16.66 -36.70 8.68
C LYS A 122 17.82 -35.99 9.38
N LEU A 123 18.40 -36.64 10.39
CA LEU A 123 19.69 -36.29 10.96
C LEU A 123 20.60 -37.51 10.84
N GLU A 124 21.78 -37.35 10.27
CA GLU A 124 22.68 -38.44 9.95
C GLU A 124 24.11 -38.09 10.39
N VAL A 125 24.71 -38.92 11.24
CA VAL A 125 26.09 -38.78 11.71
C VAL A 125 26.88 -39.97 11.21
N LYS A 126 27.96 -39.73 10.47
CA LYS A 126 28.78 -40.82 9.90
C LYS A 126 30.16 -40.90 10.55
N ASP A 127 30.66 -42.13 10.61
CA ASP A 127 32.07 -42.47 10.90
C ASP A 127 32.65 -41.86 12.19
N PHE A 128 31.85 -41.77 13.25
CA PHE A 128 32.20 -41.09 14.50
C PHE A 128 32.57 -42.02 15.66
N ARG A 129 33.20 -41.44 16.67
CA ARG A 129 33.43 -42.04 17.99
C ARG A 129 32.69 -41.23 19.05
N LEU A 130 32.25 -41.90 20.11
CA LEU A 130 31.63 -41.25 21.25
C LEU A 130 32.59 -40.22 21.87
N GLY A 131 32.15 -38.96 21.97
CA GLY A 131 32.92 -37.86 22.56
C GLY A 131 33.83 -37.07 21.60
N GLU A 132 33.92 -37.45 20.32
CA GLU A 132 34.66 -36.69 19.30
C GLU A 132 33.70 -35.87 18.40
N PRO A 133 34.08 -34.68 17.91
CA PRO A 133 33.29 -33.95 16.92
C PRO A 133 33.10 -34.77 15.64
N ALA A 134 31.89 -34.73 15.08
CA ALA A 134 31.54 -35.43 13.85
C ALA A 134 30.79 -34.50 12.89
N GLU A 135 30.92 -34.74 11.59
CA GLU A 135 30.07 -34.10 10.59
C GLU A 135 28.68 -34.74 10.65
N VAL A 136 27.68 -33.90 10.85
CA VAL A 136 26.26 -34.27 10.92
C VAL A 136 25.58 -33.74 9.67
N PHE A 137 25.05 -34.61 8.82
CA PHE A 137 24.10 -34.19 7.80
C PHE A 137 22.73 -33.99 8.47
N ALA A 138 22.11 -32.83 8.29
CA ALA A 138 20.76 -32.59 8.77
C ALA A 138 19.88 -32.06 7.64
N ASP A 139 18.64 -32.55 7.58
CA ASP A 139 17.54 -32.02 6.76
C ASP A 139 16.46 -31.49 7.71
N VAL A 140 16.51 -30.19 7.90
CA VAL A 140 15.72 -29.46 8.89
C VAL A 140 14.63 -28.69 8.18
N VAL A 141 13.39 -28.84 8.64
CA VAL A 141 12.25 -28.02 8.29
C VAL A 141 11.81 -27.31 9.57
N HIS A 142 12.09 -26.01 9.64
CA HIS A 142 11.67 -25.23 10.80
C HIS A 142 10.19 -24.86 10.67
N THR A 143 9.43 -24.93 11.76
CA THR A 143 8.04 -24.47 11.82
C THR A 143 7.89 -23.52 13.01
N SER A 144 7.61 -22.25 12.77
CA SER A 144 7.41 -21.28 13.86
C SER A 144 6.13 -21.55 14.66
N GLU A 145 6.06 -20.92 15.84
CA GLU A 145 5.05 -21.10 16.91
C GLU A 145 3.59 -21.29 16.47
N ALA A 146 2.84 -21.95 17.35
CA ALA A 146 1.40 -22.21 17.23
C ALA A 146 0.59 -20.95 16.88
N GLY A 147 0.24 -20.81 15.60
CA GLY A 147 -0.68 -19.77 15.10
C GLY A 147 -0.08 -18.76 14.12
N ALA A 148 1.21 -18.84 13.80
CA ALA A 148 1.81 -18.16 12.65
C ALA A 148 1.87 -19.12 11.45
N GLU A 149 1.70 -18.63 10.21
CA GLU A 149 2.02 -19.45 9.04
C GLU A 149 3.52 -19.78 9.09
N PRO A 150 3.91 -21.06 9.02
CA PRO A 150 5.29 -21.45 9.13
C PRO A 150 6.08 -20.87 7.95
N LEU A 151 7.13 -20.11 8.23
CA LEU A 151 8.20 -19.90 7.26
C LEU A 151 8.78 -21.29 6.95
N ALA A 152 8.31 -21.90 5.86
CA ALA A 152 8.71 -23.22 5.41
C ALA A 152 10.14 -23.17 4.84
N ALA A 153 11.12 -22.93 5.71
CA ALA A 153 12.52 -22.96 5.37
C ALA A 153 13.04 -24.38 5.59
N ARG A 154 13.53 -24.98 4.50
CA ARG A 154 14.28 -26.22 4.51
C ARG A 154 15.76 -25.91 4.49
N LEU A 155 16.48 -26.40 5.48
CA LEU A 155 17.94 -26.32 5.58
C LEU A 155 18.52 -27.73 5.48
N THR A 156 19.38 -27.95 4.49
CA THR A 156 20.12 -29.21 4.32
C THR A 156 21.61 -28.96 4.26
N GLY A 157 22.42 -29.68 5.03
CA GLY A 157 23.86 -29.45 5.01
C GLY A 157 24.63 -30.23 6.06
N PHE A 158 25.95 -30.01 6.10
CA PHE A 158 26.82 -30.61 7.10
C PHE A 158 27.03 -29.65 8.26
N VAL A 159 26.68 -30.07 9.46
CA VAL A 159 26.85 -29.35 10.71
C VAL A 159 27.91 -30.04 11.54
N THR A 160 28.91 -29.31 12.00
CA THR A 160 29.88 -29.79 13.00
C THR A 160 29.61 -29.06 14.30
N TYR A 161 29.32 -29.81 15.37
CA TYR A 161 29.19 -29.28 16.73
C TYR A 161 30.48 -29.56 17.51
N THR A 162 31.03 -28.51 18.11
CA THR A 162 32.14 -28.61 19.06
C THR A 162 31.63 -28.16 20.43
N PRO A 163 31.56 -29.04 21.44
CA PRO A 163 31.08 -28.68 22.76
C PRO A 163 32.02 -27.70 23.46
N ALA A 164 31.48 -26.91 24.39
CA ALA A 164 32.27 -26.01 25.21
C ALA A 164 33.26 -26.79 26.09
N THR A 165 34.46 -26.22 26.27
CA THR A 165 35.47 -26.71 27.22
C THR A 165 35.87 -25.58 28.17
N ALA A 166 36.63 -25.88 29.22
CA ALA A 166 37.14 -24.86 30.15
C ALA A 166 37.97 -23.75 29.45
N SER A 167 38.46 -23.99 28.23
CA SER A 167 39.31 -23.07 27.47
C SER A 167 38.71 -22.52 26.18
N GLN A 168 37.59 -23.07 25.69
CA GLN A 168 36.99 -22.68 24.41
C GLN A 168 35.45 -22.72 24.49
N PRO A 169 34.75 -21.70 23.94
CA PRO A 169 33.30 -21.70 23.89
C PRO A 169 32.80 -22.81 22.94
N GLN A 170 31.52 -23.16 23.07
CA GLN A 170 30.90 -24.05 22.09
C GLN A 170 30.89 -23.39 20.72
N ARG A 171 30.97 -24.22 19.68
CA ARG A 171 31.06 -23.79 18.28
C ARG A 171 30.22 -24.69 17.39
N ILE A 172 29.37 -24.09 16.58
CA ILE A 172 28.60 -24.75 15.53
C ILE A 172 29.11 -24.25 14.19
N LEU A 173 29.43 -25.16 13.27
CA LEU A 173 29.84 -24.84 11.91
C LEU A 173 28.90 -25.52 10.93
N LEU A 174 28.21 -24.74 10.10
CA LEU A 174 27.45 -25.20 8.94
C LEU A 174 28.31 -25.05 7.69
N LYS A 175 28.54 -26.16 6.98
CA LYS A 175 29.28 -26.21 5.73
C LYS A 175 28.36 -26.67 4.60
N ASP A 176 28.42 -25.93 3.49
CA ASP A 176 27.65 -26.17 2.27
C ASP A 176 26.13 -26.34 2.53
N GLY A 177 25.61 -25.54 3.46
CA GLY A 177 24.22 -25.56 3.89
C GLY A 177 23.30 -24.99 2.82
N ARG A 178 22.53 -25.85 2.16
CA ARG A 178 21.50 -25.45 1.22
C ARG A 178 20.26 -25.00 1.96
N ILE A 179 19.85 -23.76 1.70
CA ILE A 179 18.63 -23.16 2.22
C ILE A 179 17.63 -23.08 1.07
N THR A 180 16.38 -23.43 1.36
CA THR A 180 15.25 -23.25 0.44
C THR A 180 14.05 -22.79 1.25
N SER A 181 13.51 -21.63 0.93
CA SER A 181 12.30 -21.07 1.52
C SER A 181 11.52 -20.31 0.45
N GLU A 182 10.34 -19.79 0.80
CA GLU A 182 9.59 -18.89 -0.07
C GLU A 182 10.36 -17.59 -0.40
N MET A 183 11.29 -17.19 0.47
CA MET A 183 12.05 -15.95 0.29
C MET A 183 13.41 -16.17 -0.38
N ALA A 184 14.04 -17.34 -0.25
CA ALA A 184 15.38 -17.54 -0.79
C ALA A 184 15.73 -19.02 -1.01
N THR A 185 16.49 -19.26 -2.08
CA THR A 185 17.16 -20.53 -2.36
C THR A 185 18.65 -20.30 -2.56
N GLY A 186 19.51 -21.04 -1.87
CA GLY A 186 20.96 -20.83 -1.97
C GLY A 186 21.82 -21.79 -1.17
N VAL A 187 23.12 -21.54 -1.15
CA VAL A 187 24.11 -22.26 -0.35
C VAL A 187 24.78 -21.29 0.60
N CYS A 188 24.83 -21.66 1.87
CA CYS A 188 25.42 -20.88 2.95
C CYS A 188 26.51 -21.65 3.69
N GLN A 189 27.52 -20.92 4.13
CA GLN A 189 28.45 -21.36 5.17
C GLN A 189 28.24 -20.48 6.38
N ALA A 190 28.07 -21.08 7.55
CA ALA A 190 27.79 -20.32 8.76
C ALA A 190 28.56 -20.88 9.95
N GLU A 191 28.87 -20.02 10.89
CA GLU A 191 29.49 -20.36 12.16
C GLU A 191 28.76 -19.62 13.28
N ALA A 192 28.54 -20.29 14.40
CA ALA A 192 27.98 -19.69 15.60
C ALA A 192 28.74 -20.14 16.86
N THR A 193 28.86 -19.24 17.83
CA THR A 193 29.48 -19.47 19.14
C THR A 193 28.71 -18.71 20.21
N ASP A 194 28.85 -19.10 21.47
CA ASP A 194 28.30 -18.31 22.57
C ASP A 194 28.95 -16.93 22.65
N ASN A 195 28.16 -15.93 23.01
CA ASN A 195 28.69 -14.65 23.41
C ASN A 195 29.11 -14.69 24.90
N PRO A 196 30.42 -14.64 25.23
CA PRO A 196 30.88 -14.66 26.61
C PRO A 196 30.47 -13.40 27.40
N LEU A 197 30.01 -12.35 26.71
CA LEU A 197 29.53 -11.10 27.28
C LEU A 197 28.01 -10.99 27.29
N ALA A 198 27.28 -12.10 27.05
CA ALA A 198 25.83 -12.12 27.08
C ALA A 198 25.31 -11.63 28.46
N PRO A 199 24.27 -10.78 28.48
CA PRO A 199 23.72 -10.27 29.74
C PRO A 199 23.06 -11.39 30.54
N ALA A 200 23.19 -11.35 31.86
CA ALA A 200 22.60 -12.35 32.76
C ALA A 200 21.07 -12.42 32.70
N LYS A 201 20.41 -11.36 32.20
CA LYS A 201 18.97 -11.31 31.96
C LYS A 201 18.73 -10.85 30.52
N LEU A 202 18.15 -11.73 29.72
CA LEU A 202 17.76 -11.43 28.34
C LEU A 202 16.43 -10.65 28.30
N PRO A 203 16.24 -9.79 27.29
CA PRO A 203 14.96 -9.15 27.04
C PRO A 203 13.89 -10.19 26.67
N VAL A 204 12.64 -9.91 27.03
CA VAL A 204 11.49 -10.70 26.62
C VAL A 204 11.02 -10.17 25.27
N GLU A 205 10.93 -11.05 24.27
CA GLU A 205 10.50 -10.70 22.92
C GLU A 205 8.98 -10.55 22.86
N GLY A 206 8.52 -9.51 22.18
CA GLY A 206 7.12 -9.25 21.90
C GLY A 206 6.67 -9.94 20.61
N LYS A 207 5.36 -10.15 20.48
CA LYS A 207 4.77 -10.79 19.29
C LYS A 207 5.03 -10.03 17.98
N ASP A 208 5.18 -8.70 18.06
CA ASP A 208 5.35 -7.82 16.90
C ASP A 208 6.82 -7.39 16.68
N ASP A 209 7.76 -8.04 17.38
CA ASP A 209 9.20 -7.76 17.26
C ASP A 209 9.78 -8.31 15.95
N LEU A 210 10.58 -7.48 15.27
CA LEU A 210 11.20 -7.80 13.98
C LEU A 210 12.52 -8.56 14.12
N LEU A 211 13.25 -8.35 15.22
CA LEU A 211 14.53 -9.01 15.49
C LEU A 211 14.46 -9.85 16.76
N PRO A 212 15.08 -11.05 16.75
CA PRO A 212 15.24 -11.86 17.95
C PRO A 212 16.41 -11.33 18.80
N ILE A 213 16.17 -10.25 19.54
CA ILE A 213 17.19 -9.54 20.34
C ILE A 213 17.85 -10.47 21.35
N ALA A 214 17.11 -11.41 21.96
CA ALA A 214 17.68 -12.34 22.92
C ALA A 214 18.73 -13.25 22.26
N THR A 215 18.47 -13.73 21.04
CA THR A 215 19.41 -14.53 20.26
C THR A 215 20.62 -13.70 19.82
N LEU A 216 20.41 -12.47 19.34
CA LEU A 216 21.50 -11.58 18.93
C LEU A 216 22.45 -11.22 20.08
N LEU A 217 21.94 -11.13 21.32
CA LEU A 217 22.77 -10.88 22.50
C LEU A 217 23.47 -12.14 23.03
N SER A 218 22.88 -13.32 22.78
CA SER A 218 23.37 -14.61 23.31
C SER A 218 24.47 -15.23 22.46
N TYR A 219 24.49 -15.00 21.15
CA TYR A 219 25.38 -15.70 20.23
C TYR A 219 26.17 -14.76 19.34
N ASN A 220 27.45 -15.08 19.10
CA ASN A 220 28.21 -14.51 18.00
C ASN A 220 28.09 -15.44 16.80
N PHE A 221 27.82 -14.91 15.61
CA PHE A 221 27.72 -15.75 14.42
C PHE A 221 28.16 -15.00 13.16
N SER A 222 28.52 -15.76 12.14
CA SER A 222 28.76 -15.26 10.79
C SER A 222 28.17 -16.21 9.78
N ALA A 223 27.60 -15.70 8.69
CA ALA A 223 27.12 -16.50 7.57
C ALA A 223 27.49 -15.83 6.25
N ASP A 224 27.95 -16.62 5.29
CA ASP A 224 28.19 -16.24 3.89
C ASP A 224 27.26 -17.07 3.03
N CYS A 225 26.35 -16.43 2.32
CA CYS A 225 25.31 -17.07 1.54
C CYS A 225 25.37 -16.63 0.08
N ASN A 226 25.48 -17.60 -0.82
CA ASN A 226 25.29 -17.40 -2.25
C ASN A 226 23.91 -17.91 -2.64
N LEU A 227 23.01 -17.00 -2.98
CA LEU A 227 21.61 -17.27 -3.28
C LEU A 227 21.43 -17.36 -4.80
N SER A 228 20.95 -18.51 -5.25
CA SER A 228 20.50 -18.68 -6.64
C SER A 228 19.19 -17.94 -6.89
N GLU A 229 18.38 -17.77 -5.84
CA GLU A 229 17.08 -17.11 -5.88
C GLU A 229 16.86 -16.32 -4.59
N LEU A 230 16.42 -15.08 -4.72
CA LEU A 230 16.00 -14.22 -3.62
C LEU A 230 14.72 -13.50 -4.04
N VAL A 231 13.61 -13.78 -3.35
CA VAL A 231 12.29 -13.21 -3.61
C VAL A 231 12.07 -12.03 -2.67
N VAL A 232 11.75 -10.86 -3.24
CA VAL A 232 11.43 -9.64 -2.48
C VAL A 232 10.19 -9.00 -3.08
N GLY A 233 9.06 -9.11 -2.37
CA GLY A 233 7.75 -8.76 -2.93
C GLY A 233 7.35 -9.76 -4.02
N GLU A 234 6.97 -9.26 -5.19
CA GLU A 234 6.62 -10.08 -6.36
C GLU A 234 7.81 -10.33 -7.31
N GLU A 235 8.97 -9.74 -7.02
CA GLU A 235 10.17 -9.85 -7.86
C GLU A 235 11.12 -10.93 -7.34
N THR A 236 11.77 -11.61 -8.28
CA THR A 236 12.75 -12.66 -8.00
C THR A 236 14.10 -12.29 -8.58
N PHE A 237 15.10 -12.22 -7.71
CA PHE A 237 16.47 -11.87 -8.07
C PHE A 237 17.34 -13.11 -8.07
N THR A 238 18.30 -13.15 -9.01
CA THR A 238 19.26 -14.25 -9.12
C THR A 238 20.68 -13.75 -8.88
N ASN A 239 21.57 -14.66 -8.49
CA ASN A 239 22.98 -14.36 -8.21
C ASN A 239 23.15 -13.30 -7.09
N SER A 240 22.41 -13.47 -6.00
CA SER A 240 22.50 -12.60 -4.84
C SER A 240 23.49 -13.16 -3.83
N ARG A 241 24.22 -12.29 -3.14
CA ARG A 241 25.11 -12.65 -2.04
C ARG A 241 24.69 -11.93 -0.77
N VAL A 242 24.64 -12.67 0.33
CA VAL A 242 24.32 -12.14 1.65
C VAL A 242 25.42 -12.57 2.62
N ASP A 243 26.09 -11.59 3.22
CA ASP A 243 27.07 -11.80 4.28
C ASP A 243 26.50 -11.23 5.57
N ILE A 244 26.40 -12.05 6.61
CA ILE A 244 25.82 -11.69 7.90
C ILE A 244 26.89 -11.89 8.97
N THR A 245 27.06 -10.93 9.86
CA THR A 245 27.89 -11.09 11.05
C THR A 245 27.18 -10.50 12.26
N ASN A 246 27.22 -11.20 13.39
CA ASN A 246 26.76 -10.69 14.67
C ASN A 246 27.87 -10.85 15.69
N THR A 247 28.29 -9.73 16.30
CA THR A 247 29.28 -9.72 17.38
C THR A 247 28.71 -8.98 18.58
N ALA A 248 28.37 -9.73 19.63
CA ALA A 248 27.83 -9.22 20.90
C ALA A 248 26.63 -8.27 20.72
N GLY A 249 25.68 -8.64 19.87
CA GLY A 249 24.48 -7.85 19.58
C GLY A 249 24.68 -6.72 18.58
N ARG A 250 25.81 -6.67 17.87
CA ARG A 250 26.04 -5.80 16.71
C ARG A 250 25.92 -6.66 15.46
N LEU A 251 24.77 -6.55 14.79
CA LEU A 251 24.44 -7.31 13.60
C LEU A 251 24.77 -6.46 12.37
N ASN A 252 25.60 -6.96 11.48
CA ASN A 252 25.91 -6.39 10.19
C ASN A 252 25.45 -7.34 9.08
N VAL A 253 24.73 -6.82 8.09
CA VAL A 253 24.25 -7.58 6.92
C VAL A 253 24.66 -6.83 5.66
N MET A 254 25.50 -7.45 4.84
CA MET A 254 25.85 -6.97 3.51
C MET A 254 25.07 -7.77 2.47
N LEU A 255 24.23 -7.09 1.70
CA LEU A 255 23.45 -7.65 0.60
C LEU A 255 23.99 -7.14 -0.73
N ASN A 256 24.24 -8.04 -1.68
CA ASN A 256 24.60 -7.70 -3.04
C ASN A 256 23.70 -8.45 -4.02
N ILE A 257 23.01 -7.72 -4.90
CA ILE A 257 22.17 -8.26 -5.97
C ILE A 257 22.71 -7.72 -7.30
N ALA A 258 23.30 -8.59 -8.11
CA ALA A 258 24.00 -8.20 -9.33
C ALA A 258 23.06 -7.81 -10.48
N ASP A 259 21.84 -8.33 -10.51
CA ASP A 259 20.82 -8.06 -11.53
C ASP A 259 19.54 -7.50 -10.89
N PHE A 260 19.71 -6.45 -10.10
CA PHE A 260 18.59 -5.76 -9.46
C PHE A 260 17.93 -4.83 -10.47
N LEU A 261 16.76 -5.23 -11.01
CA LEU A 261 15.95 -4.44 -11.94
C LEU A 261 16.75 -3.91 -13.16
N GLY A 262 17.63 -4.74 -13.73
CA GLY A 262 18.49 -4.39 -14.87
C GLY A 262 19.77 -3.63 -14.52
N GLY A 263 19.97 -3.33 -13.23
CA GLY A 263 21.19 -2.75 -12.67
C GLY A 263 21.71 -3.60 -11.50
N SER A 264 22.30 -2.96 -10.49
CA SER A 264 22.78 -3.65 -9.28
C SER A 264 22.36 -2.93 -8.00
N LEU A 265 22.16 -3.70 -6.93
CA LEU A 265 21.94 -3.21 -5.57
C LEU A 265 23.02 -3.77 -4.65
N ALA A 266 23.70 -2.89 -3.93
CA ALA A 266 24.50 -3.25 -2.76
C ALA A 266 23.91 -2.55 -1.54
N SER A 267 23.87 -3.20 -0.38
CA SER A 267 23.39 -2.57 0.85
C SER A 267 24.13 -3.10 2.06
N ASP A 268 24.63 -2.18 2.89
CA ASP A 268 25.22 -2.46 4.19
C ASP A 268 24.24 -2.04 5.30
N VAL A 269 23.83 -3.00 6.13
CA VAL A 269 22.86 -2.83 7.22
C VAL A 269 23.56 -3.12 8.55
N ASP A 270 23.78 -2.08 9.36
CA ASP A 270 24.30 -2.19 10.74
C ASP A 270 23.18 -1.99 11.75
N ILE A 271 23.04 -2.92 12.68
CA ILE A 271 22.01 -2.94 13.70
C ILE A 271 22.65 -3.11 15.08
N ASP A 272 22.41 -2.13 15.94
CA ASP A 272 22.83 -2.13 17.34
C ASP A 272 21.70 -2.64 18.25
N ALA A 273 21.65 -3.95 18.46
CA ALA A 273 20.69 -4.62 19.35
C ALA A 273 21.04 -4.47 20.84
N THR A 274 22.17 -3.86 21.18
CA THR A 274 22.57 -3.63 22.59
C THR A 274 21.79 -2.51 23.27
N LYS A 275 21.00 -1.76 22.50
CA LYS A 275 20.19 -0.64 22.97
C LYS A 275 18.77 -1.11 23.32
N PRO A 276 18.12 -0.51 24.33
CA PRO A 276 16.72 -0.81 24.65
C PRO A 276 15.75 -0.65 23.47
N ALA A 277 16.05 0.29 22.58
CA ALA A 277 15.46 0.38 21.25
C ALA A 277 16.60 0.21 20.23
N PRO A 278 16.63 -0.88 19.45
CA PRO A 278 17.69 -1.15 18.49
C PRO A 278 17.87 0.01 17.52
N ILE A 279 19.13 0.31 17.17
CA ILE A 279 19.45 1.37 16.21
C ILE A 279 19.85 0.73 14.89
N TRP A 280 19.15 1.09 13.82
CA TRP A 280 19.43 0.60 12.47
C TRP A 280 20.14 1.69 11.68
N THR A 281 21.17 1.31 10.92
CA THR A 281 21.84 2.14 9.93
C THR A 281 21.90 1.36 8.63
N ILE A 282 21.30 1.88 7.56
CA ILE A 282 21.22 1.20 6.26
C ILE A 282 21.85 2.10 5.20
N LEU A 283 22.80 1.56 4.45
CA LEU A 283 23.54 2.24 3.40
C LEU A 283 23.30 1.53 2.07
N PRO A 284 22.17 1.78 1.37
CA PRO A 284 21.92 1.20 0.06
C PRO A 284 22.59 2.04 -1.03
N GLU A 285 23.19 1.33 -1.97
CA GLU A 285 23.79 1.82 -3.21
C GLU A 285 23.15 1.06 -4.37
N VAL A 286 22.40 1.79 -5.20
CA VAL A 286 21.79 1.26 -6.42
C VAL A 286 22.47 1.90 -7.60
N SER A 287 22.80 1.10 -8.61
CA SER A 287 23.50 1.56 -9.80
C SER A 287 22.78 1.08 -11.06
N ASN A 288 22.47 2.04 -11.95
CA ASN A 288 22.01 1.83 -13.31
C ASN A 288 20.75 0.95 -13.42
N VAL A 289 19.78 1.13 -12.51
CA VAL A 289 18.52 0.38 -12.55
C VAL A 289 17.53 1.01 -13.51
N ASP A 290 16.67 0.19 -14.10
CA ASP A 290 15.57 0.66 -14.92
C ASP A 290 14.54 1.37 -14.04
N SER A 291 14.40 2.68 -14.23
CA SER A 291 13.47 3.49 -13.44
C SER A 291 12.01 3.07 -13.59
N GLN A 292 11.60 2.55 -14.76
CA GLN A 292 10.22 2.11 -14.96
C GLN A 292 9.96 0.85 -14.15
N ARG A 293 10.89 -0.12 -14.19
CA ARG A 293 10.79 -1.33 -13.35
C ARG A 293 10.80 -0.99 -11.86
N LEU A 294 11.60 -0.01 -11.44
CA LEU A 294 11.61 0.43 -10.04
C LEU A 294 10.29 1.11 -9.65
N ILE A 295 9.73 1.95 -10.52
CA ILE A 295 8.45 2.62 -10.31
C ILE A 295 7.32 1.59 -10.20
N ASP A 296 7.31 0.59 -11.10
CA ASP A 296 6.33 -0.50 -11.11
C ASP A 296 6.46 -1.35 -9.83
N TRP A 297 7.69 -1.69 -9.43
CA TRP A 297 7.97 -2.39 -8.17
C TRP A 297 7.55 -1.60 -6.93
N ALA A 298 7.62 -0.26 -6.98
CA ALA A 298 7.20 0.64 -5.91
C ALA A 298 5.69 0.99 -5.95
N ASP A 299 4.92 0.38 -6.86
CA ASP A 299 3.49 0.66 -7.10
C ASP A 299 3.19 2.15 -7.32
N GLN A 300 4.04 2.83 -8.09
CA GLN A 300 3.91 4.27 -8.39
C GLN A 300 3.39 4.49 -9.82
N ARG A 301 2.51 5.49 -10.02
CA ARG A 301 1.90 5.78 -11.33
C ARG A 301 2.66 6.85 -12.12
N MET A 302 3.97 6.68 -12.29
CA MET A 302 4.81 7.59 -13.09
C MET A 302 5.35 6.90 -14.35
N GLN A 303 5.43 7.65 -15.46
CA GLN A 303 6.05 7.16 -16.69
C GLN A 303 7.39 7.87 -16.86
N TRP A 304 8.45 7.22 -16.39
CA TRP A 304 9.80 7.73 -16.42
C TRP A 304 10.75 6.60 -16.79
N ILE A 305 11.50 6.79 -17.88
CA ILE A 305 12.40 5.78 -18.42
C ILE A 305 13.81 6.37 -18.47
N ALA A 306 14.66 5.91 -17.55
CA ALA A 306 16.07 6.24 -17.49
C ALA A 306 16.83 5.30 -16.54
N PRO A 307 18.17 5.19 -16.70
CA PRO A 307 18.99 4.56 -15.68
C PRO A 307 18.98 5.40 -14.40
N LEU A 308 18.67 4.78 -13.28
CA LEU A 308 18.71 5.41 -11.96
C LEU A 308 19.88 4.83 -11.14
N ALA A 309 20.67 5.72 -10.57
CA ALA A 309 21.59 5.43 -9.49
C ALA A 309 21.13 6.17 -8.23
N LEU A 310 21.19 5.52 -7.07
CA LEU A 310 20.89 6.15 -5.78
C LEU A 310 21.91 5.73 -4.72
N ASN A 311 22.27 6.68 -3.88
CA ASN A 311 23.10 6.47 -2.70
C ASN A 311 22.35 7.03 -1.51
N SER A 312 22.06 6.20 -0.51
CA SER A 312 21.34 6.65 0.67
C SER A 312 22.05 6.30 1.96
N LYS A 313 21.71 7.06 3.00
CA LYS A 313 21.97 6.70 4.38
C LYS A 313 20.69 6.84 5.18
N LEU A 314 20.17 5.72 5.66
CA LEU A 314 19.00 5.65 6.52
C LEU A 314 19.41 5.31 7.95
N THR A 315 18.74 5.94 8.92
CA THR A 315 18.87 5.61 10.35
C THR A 315 17.49 5.51 10.98
N MET A 316 17.25 4.47 11.77
CA MET A 316 15.97 4.22 12.44
C MET A 316 16.21 3.71 13.86
N ARG A 317 15.18 3.75 14.70
CA ARG A 317 15.20 3.26 16.07
C ARG A 317 13.95 2.47 16.41
N GLY A 318 14.13 1.26 16.94
CA GLY A 318 13.04 0.40 17.36
C GLY A 318 13.22 -1.04 16.92
N ASN A 319 12.29 -1.88 17.36
CA ASN A 319 12.19 -3.28 16.98
C ASN A 319 10.82 -3.64 16.36
N THR A 320 9.95 -2.66 16.14
CA THR A 320 8.66 -2.85 15.48
C THR A 320 8.53 -1.92 14.29
N GLU A 321 7.75 -2.29 13.29
CA GLU A 321 7.53 -1.50 12.06
C GLU A 321 7.12 -0.05 12.38
N GLN A 322 6.15 0.12 13.28
CA GLN A 322 5.67 1.43 13.71
C GLN A 322 6.77 2.31 14.32
N GLN A 323 7.67 1.72 15.12
CA GLN A 323 8.78 2.46 15.73
C GLN A 323 9.82 2.88 14.68
N LEU A 324 10.12 2.00 13.73
CA LEU A 324 11.06 2.28 12.65
C LEU A 324 10.55 3.41 11.75
N LEU A 325 9.29 3.31 11.27
CA LEU A 325 8.66 4.34 10.44
C LEU A 325 8.55 5.69 11.16
N ALA A 326 8.26 5.70 12.46
CA ALA A 326 8.17 6.94 13.23
C ALA A 326 9.52 7.63 13.47
N SER A 327 10.63 6.89 13.39
CA SER A 327 11.97 7.38 13.73
C SER A 327 12.92 7.48 12.54
N VAL A 328 12.47 7.09 11.35
CA VAL A 328 13.28 7.07 10.13
C VAL A 328 13.85 8.43 9.82
N LYS A 329 15.16 8.46 9.57
CA LYS A 329 15.85 9.60 8.98
C LYS A 329 16.63 9.09 7.80
N ALA A 330 16.49 9.72 6.64
CA ALA A 330 17.21 9.33 5.44
C ALA A 330 17.80 10.56 4.74
N ALA A 331 18.96 10.38 4.14
CA ALA A 331 19.52 11.31 3.18
C ALA A 331 19.93 10.51 1.94
N THR A 332 19.23 10.74 0.84
CA THR A 332 19.40 10.02 -0.43
C THR A 332 19.82 11.00 -1.50
N GLU A 333 20.89 10.69 -2.23
CA GLU A 333 21.22 11.34 -3.50
C GLU A 333 20.86 10.39 -4.63
N PHE A 334 20.28 10.92 -5.71
CA PHE A 334 19.93 10.13 -6.88
C PHE A 334 20.33 10.81 -8.18
N ASN A 335 20.65 10.01 -9.18
CA ASN A 335 21.05 10.43 -10.52
C ASN A 335 20.35 9.56 -11.55
N GLY A 336 19.50 10.17 -12.35
CA GLY A 336 18.75 9.52 -13.42
C GLY A 336 19.33 9.68 -14.81
N GLY A 337 20.61 10.06 -14.93
CA GLY A 337 21.37 10.11 -16.18
C GLY A 337 20.70 10.93 -17.29
N GLN A 338 20.71 10.38 -18.51
CA GLN A 338 19.94 10.83 -19.66
C GLN A 338 18.68 9.96 -19.78
N GLY A 339 17.54 10.54 -20.17
CA GLY A 339 16.30 9.78 -20.24
C GLY A 339 15.16 10.47 -20.96
N GLN A 340 13.98 9.88 -20.84
CA GLN A 340 12.77 10.36 -21.52
C GLN A 340 11.61 10.52 -20.53
N LEU A 341 10.86 11.62 -20.67
CA LEU A 341 9.68 11.93 -19.88
C LEU A 341 8.48 12.17 -20.79
N ASN A 342 7.37 11.47 -20.55
CA ASN A 342 6.12 11.72 -21.27
C ASN A 342 5.38 12.93 -20.70
N ILE A 343 5.38 14.04 -21.44
CA ILE A 343 4.75 15.31 -21.05
C ILE A 343 3.42 15.57 -21.76
N SER A 344 2.86 14.60 -22.48
CA SER A 344 1.60 14.74 -23.24
C SER A 344 0.44 15.30 -22.40
N LYS A 345 0.31 14.87 -21.14
CA LYS A 345 -0.72 15.39 -20.21
C LYS A 345 -0.49 16.86 -19.85
N ILE A 346 0.76 17.24 -19.58
CA ILE A 346 1.14 18.62 -19.27
C ILE A 346 0.89 19.51 -20.49
N LYS A 347 1.31 19.05 -21.67
CA LYS A 347 1.07 19.71 -22.96
C LYS A 347 -0.42 19.93 -23.19
N ALA A 348 -1.26 18.92 -23.01
CA ALA A 348 -2.72 19.04 -23.18
C ALA A 348 -3.33 20.09 -22.23
N GLN A 349 -2.90 20.14 -20.97
CA GLN A 349 -3.34 21.16 -20.02
C GLN A 349 -2.87 22.57 -20.41
N LEU A 350 -1.63 22.73 -20.86
CA LEU A 350 -1.10 24.01 -21.32
C LEU A 350 -1.82 24.51 -22.59
N MET A 351 -2.16 23.62 -23.52
CA MET A 351 -2.95 23.94 -24.70
C MET A 351 -4.37 24.40 -24.34
N GLN A 352 -5.01 23.76 -23.35
CA GLN A 352 -6.30 24.21 -22.82
C GLN A 352 -6.21 25.63 -22.21
N ILE A 353 -5.15 25.91 -21.45
CA ILE A 353 -4.89 27.24 -20.90
C ILE A 353 -4.64 28.28 -22.01
N ALA A 354 -3.87 27.93 -23.05
CA ALA A 354 -3.60 28.82 -24.19
C ALA A 354 -4.88 29.16 -24.97
N ALA A 355 -5.75 28.16 -25.17
CA ALA A 355 -7.06 28.35 -25.80
C ALA A 355 -7.97 29.29 -25.01
N LEU A 356 -8.00 29.15 -23.67
CA LEU A 356 -8.78 30.02 -22.78
C LEU A 356 -8.27 31.48 -22.76
N THR A 357 -6.96 31.68 -22.95
CA THR A 357 -6.32 33.00 -22.88
C THR A 357 -6.21 33.73 -24.23
N ARG A 358 -6.74 33.13 -25.33
CA ARG A 358 -6.64 33.63 -26.72
C ARG A 358 -5.20 33.94 -27.17
N GLN A 359 -4.21 33.24 -26.61
CA GLN A 359 -2.82 33.36 -27.06
C GLN A 359 -2.53 32.34 -28.17
N THR A 360 -1.60 32.67 -29.07
CA THR A 360 -1.09 31.71 -30.05
C THR A 360 -0.35 30.59 -29.32
N ASP A 361 -0.83 29.37 -29.54
CA ASP A 361 -0.45 28.18 -28.78
C ASP A 361 0.94 27.67 -29.18
N ARG A 362 1.98 28.10 -28.44
CA ARG A 362 3.34 27.60 -28.57
C ARG A 362 3.55 26.24 -27.90
N ALA A 363 2.62 25.76 -27.08
CA ALA A 363 2.70 24.44 -26.43
C ALA A 363 2.29 23.32 -27.40
N SER A 364 1.43 23.62 -28.37
CA SER A 364 1.06 22.68 -29.44
C SER A 364 2.27 22.09 -30.20
N THR A 365 3.36 22.85 -30.32
CA THR A 365 4.60 22.43 -31.00
C THR A 365 5.55 21.64 -30.12
N TRP A 366 5.24 21.48 -28.83
CA TRP A 366 6.08 20.69 -27.91
C TRP A 366 5.98 19.20 -28.28
N PRO A 367 7.08 18.44 -28.17
CA PRO A 367 6.99 16.99 -28.31
C PRO A 367 6.19 16.39 -27.15
N ASP A 368 5.57 15.24 -27.36
CA ASP A 368 4.90 14.50 -26.29
C ASP A 368 5.91 13.81 -25.36
N ILE A 369 7.09 13.50 -25.89
CA ILE A 369 8.23 12.95 -25.15
C ILE A 369 9.31 14.02 -25.04
N TRP A 370 9.69 14.37 -23.82
CA TRP A 370 10.84 15.22 -23.53
C TRP A 370 12.06 14.35 -23.25
N ASN A 371 13.06 14.43 -24.12
CA ASN A 371 14.38 13.86 -23.89
C ASN A 371 15.22 14.85 -23.06
N TYR A 372 15.79 14.37 -21.96
CA TYR A 372 16.64 15.17 -21.09
C TYR A 372 18.05 14.59 -20.99
N GLU A 373 19.02 15.47 -20.71
CA GLU A 373 20.44 15.14 -20.70
C GLU A 373 20.98 14.87 -19.28
N GLN A 374 20.39 15.51 -18.27
CA GLN A 374 20.78 15.32 -16.87
C GLN A 374 19.58 15.33 -15.94
N PHE A 375 19.53 14.36 -15.02
CA PHE A 375 18.60 14.35 -13.90
C PHE A 375 19.33 14.00 -12.61
N THR A 376 19.33 14.90 -11.62
CA THR A 376 19.95 14.66 -10.32
C THR A 376 19.07 15.20 -9.20
N GLY A 377 19.15 14.62 -8.02
CA GLY A 377 18.41 15.11 -6.88
C GLY A 377 18.87 14.59 -5.54
N ARG A 378 18.25 15.15 -4.51
CA ARG A 378 18.43 14.83 -3.10
C ARG A 378 17.07 14.68 -2.45
N TRP A 379 16.94 13.68 -1.60
CA TRP A 379 15.76 13.44 -0.80
C TRP A 379 16.15 13.24 0.65
N ASN A 380 15.64 14.10 1.52
CA ASN A 380 15.83 14.03 2.96
C ASN A 380 14.51 13.67 3.64
N ILE A 381 14.59 12.77 4.61
CA ILE A 381 13.47 12.29 5.41
C ILE A 381 13.81 12.51 6.88
N ASP A 382 12.87 13.06 7.64
CA ASP A 382 12.90 13.13 9.12
C ASP A 382 11.51 12.77 9.68
N GLY A 383 11.31 11.48 9.92
CA GLY A 383 10.01 10.88 10.23
C GLY A 383 9.02 11.17 9.12
N ALA A 384 7.93 11.84 9.46
CA ALA A 384 6.89 12.24 8.52
C ALA A 384 7.24 13.48 7.69
N LEU A 385 8.36 14.17 7.93
CA LEU A 385 8.77 15.37 7.18
C LEU A 385 9.72 14.99 6.05
N HIS A 386 9.42 15.48 4.84
CA HIS A 386 10.20 15.17 3.64
C HIS A 386 10.63 16.46 2.94
N SER A 387 11.85 16.46 2.43
CA SER A 387 12.42 17.51 1.59
C SER A 387 13.05 16.87 0.37
N LEU A 388 12.52 17.15 -0.81
CA LEU A 388 12.92 16.60 -2.10
C LEU A 388 13.37 17.73 -3.01
N GLN A 389 14.61 17.68 -3.47
CA GLN A 389 15.17 18.64 -4.42
C GLN A 389 15.67 17.89 -5.64
N PHE A 390 15.29 18.28 -6.84
CA PHE A 390 15.86 17.70 -8.05
C PHE A 390 15.96 18.71 -9.18
N ALA A 391 16.86 18.45 -10.11
CA ALA A 391 17.06 19.24 -11.31
C ALA A 391 17.10 18.32 -12.52
N LEU A 392 16.41 18.74 -13.58
CA LEU A 392 16.33 18.08 -14.87
C LEU A 392 16.60 19.12 -15.97
N ASP A 393 17.77 19.06 -16.60
CA ASP A 393 18.28 20.07 -17.54
C ASP A 393 18.10 21.53 -17.06
N HIS A 394 17.04 22.19 -17.54
CA HIS A 394 16.68 23.58 -17.25
C HIS A 394 15.54 23.71 -16.24
N MET A 395 15.03 22.61 -15.70
CA MET A 395 14.00 22.60 -14.68
C MET A 395 14.60 22.22 -13.34
N SER A 396 14.18 22.89 -12.27
CA SER A 396 14.47 22.48 -10.90
C SER A 396 13.20 22.46 -10.07
N VAL A 397 13.14 21.54 -9.13
CA VAL A 397 12.03 21.35 -8.21
C VAL A 397 12.58 21.30 -6.80
N ASP A 398 12.04 22.14 -5.91
CA ASP A 398 12.28 22.09 -4.47
C ASP A 398 10.96 21.86 -3.76
N ALA A 399 10.77 20.67 -3.19
CA ALA A 399 9.54 20.24 -2.58
C ALA A 399 9.73 19.92 -1.10
N ASN A 400 8.85 20.43 -0.26
CA ASN A 400 8.86 20.16 1.18
C ASN A 400 7.45 19.83 1.65
N GLY A 401 7.33 18.87 2.57
CA GLY A 401 6.00 18.44 2.98
C GLY A 401 5.99 17.33 4.00
N LYS A 402 4.82 16.70 4.09
CA LYS A 402 4.58 15.56 4.97
C LYS A 402 4.17 14.33 4.18
N TYR A 403 4.60 13.18 4.68
CA TYR A 403 4.16 11.86 4.27
C TYR A 403 3.57 11.14 5.50
N ASP A 404 2.35 10.67 5.39
CA ASP A 404 1.69 9.86 6.41
C ASP A 404 1.79 8.39 6.00
N TYR A 405 2.76 7.67 6.58
CA TYR A 405 3.01 6.25 6.31
C TYR A 405 1.83 5.34 6.64
N ALA A 406 0.97 5.71 7.61
CA ALA A 406 -0.15 4.88 8.00
C ALA A 406 -1.35 5.05 7.06
N ALA A 407 -1.52 6.24 6.49
CA ALA A 407 -2.60 6.55 5.55
C ALA A 407 -2.18 6.42 4.08
N ASP A 408 -0.88 6.25 3.81
CA ASP A 408 -0.25 6.36 2.49
C ASP A 408 -0.67 7.65 1.76
N THR A 409 -0.53 8.79 2.45
CA THR A 409 -0.91 10.09 1.89
C THR A 409 0.19 11.13 1.99
N ILE A 410 0.20 12.05 1.04
CA ILE A 410 1.15 13.15 0.97
C ILE A 410 0.47 14.51 1.10
N ASP A 411 1.20 15.48 1.63
CA ASP A 411 0.91 16.92 1.57
C ASP A 411 2.24 17.64 1.35
N MET A 412 2.59 17.86 0.08
CA MET A 412 3.86 18.46 -0.35
C MET A 412 3.63 19.78 -1.08
N LEU A 413 4.47 20.78 -0.80
CA LEU A 413 4.56 22.01 -1.57
C LEU A 413 5.87 22.01 -2.35
N ALA A 414 5.77 21.95 -3.67
CA ALA A 414 6.86 21.91 -4.64
C ALA A 414 6.99 23.24 -5.38
N ASN A 415 8.15 23.87 -5.35
CA ASN A 415 8.49 25.03 -6.17
C ASN A 415 9.19 24.57 -7.44
N VAL A 416 8.48 24.60 -8.57
CA VAL A 416 9.01 24.23 -9.88
C VAL A 416 9.53 25.48 -10.58
N THR A 417 10.81 25.51 -10.91
CA THR A 417 11.46 26.62 -11.61
C THR A 417 11.93 26.15 -12.98
N VAL A 418 11.68 26.94 -14.03
CA VAL A 418 12.17 26.66 -15.38
C VAL A 418 13.12 27.77 -15.80
N ASN A 419 14.35 27.42 -16.17
CA ASN A 419 15.43 28.33 -16.53
C ASN A 419 15.55 28.47 -18.06
N ALA A 420 16.33 29.46 -18.51
CA ALA A 420 16.56 29.76 -19.93
C ALA A 420 16.93 28.52 -20.74
N ALA A 421 16.24 28.35 -21.86
CA ALA A 421 16.55 27.38 -22.89
C ALA A 421 17.79 27.80 -23.71
N PRO A 422 18.72 26.89 -24.08
CA PRO A 422 19.73 27.15 -25.12
C PRO A 422 19.07 27.33 -26.49
N GLU A 423 19.80 27.89 -27.46
CA GLU A 423 19.31 28.27 -28.81
C GLU A 423 18.61 27.14 -29.61
N ASN A 424 18.70 25.87 -29.17
CA ASN A 424 18.13 24.68 -29.81
C ASN A 424 17.06 23.93 -28.97
N ASN A 425 16.48 24.54 -27.94
CA ASN A 425 15.45 23.89 -27.12
C ASN A 425 14.10 23.79 -27.89
N PRO A 426 13.45 22.61 -27.96
CA PRO A 426 12.11 22.48 -28.56
C PRO A 426 11.01 23.20 -27.77
N PHE A 427 11.27 23.62 -26.53
CA PHE A 427 10.34 24.33 -25.67
C PHE A 427 10.56 25.84 -25.76
N THR A 428 9.57 26.56 -26.32
CA THR A 428 9.53 28.02 -26.19
C THR A 428 8.87 28.39 -24.86
N ILE A 429 9.69 28.69 -23.86
CA ILE A 429 9.22 29.16 -22.55
C ILE A 429 8.83 30.62 -22.65
N ASN A 430 7.73 31.01 -21.99
CA ASN A 430 7.37 32.41 -21.87
C ASN A 430 8.45 33.12 -21.01
N PRO A 431 9.10 34.19 -21.51
CA PRO A 431 10.13 34.92 -20.74
C PRO A 431 9.67 35.36 -19.34
N LEU A 432 8.35 35.52 -19.12
CA LEU A 432 7.77 35.84 -17.82
C LEU A 432 7.82 34.71 -16.79
N LEU A 433 7.98 33.45 -17.22
CA LEU A 433 8.05 32.27 -16.35
C LEU A 433 9.49 31.80 -16.10
N GLU A 434 10.43 32.35 -16.87
CA GLU A 434 11.84 32.01 -16.77
C GLU A 434 12.41 32.44 -15.41
N GLY A 435 13.07 31.52 -14.70
CA GLY A 435 13.66 31.75 -13.39
C GLY A 435 12.67 32.03 -12.25
N THR A 436 11.35 31.96 -12.52
CA THR A 436 10.31 32.21 -11.52
C THR A 436 9.84 30.89 -10.88
N PRO A 437 9.97 30.71 -9.55
CA PRO A 437 9.51 29.49 -8.89
C PRO A 437 7.97 29.42 -8.89
N ILE A 438 7.41 28.35 -9.44
CA ILE A 438 5.97 28.10 -9.52
C ILE A 438 5.58 27.13 -8.39
N PRO A 439 4.80 27.56 -7.39
CA PRO A 439 4.46 26.75 -6.24
C PRO A 439 3.29 25.83 -6.57
N ILE A 440 3.50 24.51 -6.47
CA ILE A 440 2.55 23.45 -6.73
C ILE A 440 2.36 22.67 -5.43
N ARG A 441 1.13 22.59 -4.93
CA ARG A 441 0.78 21.75 -3.79
C ARG A 441 0.19 20.43 -4.26
N CYS A 442 0.80 19.33 -3.83
CA CYS A 442 0.37 17.96 -4.09
C CYS A 442 -0.21 17.36 -2.82
N THR A 443 -1.47 16.89 -2.88
CA THR A 443 -2.16 16.27 -1.74
C THR A 443 -2.93 15.02 -2.17
N GLY A 444 -3.08 14.04 -1.27
CA GLY A 444 -3.87 12.83 -1.53
C GLY A 444 -3.05 11.55 -1.34
N ALA A 445 -3.47 10.47 -2.00
CA ALA A 445 -2.73 9.20 -1.98
C ALA A 445 -1.33 9.37 -2.60
N ALA A 446 -0.32 8.69 -2.05
CA ALA A 446 1.04 8.83 -2.55
C ALA A 446 1.22 8.29 -3.97
N ALA A 447 0.55 7.19 -4.29
CA ALA A 447 0.59 6.59 -5.63
C ALA A 447 -0.07 7.46 -6.73
N ASP A 448 -0.97 8.39 -6.37
CA ASP A 448 -1.69 9.25 -7.31
C ASP A 448 -2.11 10.58 -6.66
N PRO A 449 -1.16 11.49 -6.39
CA PRO A 449 -1.45 12.72 -5.68
C PRO A 449 -2.10 13.75 -6.59
N THR A 450 -3.07 14.49 -6.04
CA THR A 450 -3.66 15.64 -6.74
C THR A 450 -2.75 16.85 -6.56
N CYS A 451 -2.10 17.29 -7.64
CA CYS A 451 -1.22 18.46 -7.67
C CYS A 451 -1.88 19.68 -8.32
N GLN A 452 -1.87 20.82 -7.65
CA GLN A 452 -2.45 22.08 -8.12
C GLN A 452 -1.57 23.28 -7.74
N LEU A 453 -1.69 24.40 -8.44
CA LEU A 453 -0.98 25.63 -8.09
C LEU A 453 -1.38 26.10 -6.67
N ASP A 454 -0.41 26.37 -5.81
CA ASP A 454 -0.66 26.93 -4.47
C ASP A 454 -1.00 28.41 -4.57
N ARG A 455 -2.24 28.76 -4.24
CA ARG A 455 -2.78 30.12 -4.43
C ARG A 455 -2.13 31.16 -3.54
N ASN A 456 -1.84 30.81 -2.29
CA ASN A 456 -1.26 31.74 -1.33
C ASN A 456 0.18 32.10 -1.73
N ALA A 457 0.93 31.11 -2.21
CA ALA A 457 2.27 31.32 -2.72
C ALA A 457 2.26 32.02 -4.10
N ALA A 458 1.31 31.70 -4.98
CA ALA A 458 1.16 32.34 -6.29
C ALA A 458 0.80 33.84 -6.19
N GLN A 459 0.02 34.26 -5.18
CA GLN A 459 -0.27 35.67 -4.92
C GLN A 459 1.00 36.50 -4.67
N ASN A 460 2.04 35.91 -4.05
CA ASN A 460 3.32 36.60 -3.82
C ASN A 460 4.14 36.77 -5.11
N ILE A 461 3.98 35.88 -6.08
CA ILE A 461 4.60 35.98 -7.41
C ILE A 461 3.93 37.09 -8.20
N VAL A 462 2.60 37.15 -8.15
CA VAL A 462 1.81 38.27 -8.71
C VAL A 462 2.26 39.59 -8.06
N ALA A 463 2.42 39.63 -6.73
CA ALA A 463 2.90 40.81 -6.01
C ALA A 463 4.32 41.26 -6.42
N LYS A 464 5.23 40.32 -6.69
CA LYS A 464 6.58 40.63 -7.23
C LYS A 464 6.52 41.12 -8.69
N ALA A 465 5.73 40.48 -9.54
CA ALA A 465 5.52 40.92 -10.92
C ALA A 465 4.93 42.35 -10.97
N LEU A 466 4.01 42.66 -10.04
CA LEU A 466 3.42 44.00 -9.87
C LEU A 466 4.46 45.08 -9.49
N GLN A 467 5.59 44.74 -8.86
CA GLN A 467 6.66 45.69 -8.55
C GLN A 467 7.58 45.99 -9.74
N SER A 468 7.65 45.10 -10.73
CA SER A 468 8.50 45.24 -11.91
C SER A 468 7.92 46.11 -13.03
N GLY A 469 6.68 46.59 -12.86
CA GLY A 469 6.16 47.72 -13.62
C GLY A 469 5.76 47.46 -15.07
N ASP A 470 5.65 46.21 -15.52
CA ASP A 470 5.15 45.93 -16.87
C ASP A 470 4.15 44.76 -16.91
N ASP A 471 3.14 44.98 -17.74
CA ASP A 471 2.10 44.05 -18.19
C ASP A 471 0.82 43.82 -17.34
N SER A 472 -0.14 44.73 -17.55
CA SER A 472 -1.56 44.61 -17.16
C SER A 472 -2.26 43.32 -17.67
N GLY A 473 -1.69 42.63 -18.67
CA GLY A 473 -2.21 41.37 -19.19
C GLY A 473 -1.95 40.16 -18.30
N LEU A 474 -0.83 40.15 -17.55
CA LEU A 474 -0.47 39.06 -16.63
C LEU A 474 -1.32 39.13 -15.35
N ARG A 475 -1.58 40.35 -14.86
CA ARG A 475 -2.50 40.63 -13.73
C ARG A 475 -3.87 40.00 -13.94
N LYS A 476 -4.48 40.25 -15.10
CA LYS A 476 -5.83 39.77 -15.43
C LYS A 476 -5.87 38.24 -15.62
N LYS A 477 -4.78 37.64 -16.10
CA LYS A 477 -4.67 36.19 -16.35
C LYS A 477 -4.39 35.39 -15.07
N LEU A 478 -3.60 35.92 -14.14
CA LEU A 478 -3.32 35.27 -12.86
C LEU A 478 -4.48 35.42 -11.87
N GLU A 479 -5.15 36.58 -11.83
CA GLU A 479 -6.40 36.77 -11.08
C GLU A 479 -7.47 35.76 -11.55
N GLN A 480 -7.64 35.59 -12.87
CA GLN A 480 -8.59 34.63 -13.46
C GLN A 480 -8.24 33.16 -13.16
N LYS A 481 -6.96 32.84 -12.93
CA LYS A 481 -6.47 31.48 -12.63
C LYS A 481 -6.50 31.14 -11.14
N ILE A 482 -6.38 32.14 -10.27
CA ILE A 482 -6.49 32.00 -8.80
C ILE A 482 -7.96 31.77 -8.37
N ASP A 483 -8.93 32.21 -9.17
CA ASP A 483 -10.37 31.97 -8.95
C ASP A 483 -10.82 30.54 -9.32
N GLU A 484 -9.94 29.68 -9.83
CA GLU A 484 -10.23 28.31 -10.28
C GLU A 484 -10.47 27.31 -9.12
N GLU A 485 -11.04 27.68 -7.95
CA GLU A 485 -11.64 26.67 -7.03
C GLU A 485 -13.02 26.26 -7.53
N VAL A 486 -13.48 26.96 -8.57
CA VAL A 486 -14.59 26.59 -9.42
C VAL A 486 -14.14 25.54 -10.46
N ALA A 487 -12.88 25.09 -10.55
CA ALA A 487 -12.40 24.22 -11.65
C ALA A 487 -13.23 22.94 -11.89
N THR A 488 -13.65 22.22 -10.84
CA THR A 488 -14.55 21.05 -11.02
C THR A 488 -15.96 21.44 -11.43
N VAL A 489 -16.39 22.70 -11.23
CA VAL A 489 -17.72 23.17 -11.63
C VAL A 489 -17.67 23.93 -12.96
N ILE A 490 -16.57 24.59 -13.33
CA ILE A 490 -16.43 25.35 -14.58
C ILE A 490 -16.60 24.41 -15.77
N ASP A 491 -15.84 23.32 -15.82
CA ASP A 491 -15.92 22.37 -16.94
C ASP A 491 -17.32 21.75 -17.05
N TYR A 492 -17.91 21.41 -15.90
CA TYR A 492 -19.25 20.88 -15.85
C TYR A 492 -20.28 21.91 -16.28
N TYR A 493 -20.16 23.15 -15.80
CA TYR A 493 -21.04 24.27 -16.19
C TYR A 493 -20.93 24.54 -17.68
N GLN A 494 -19.72 24.60 -18.24
CA GLN A 494 -19.51 24.82 -19.68
C GLN A 494 -20.13 23.71 -20.52
N ARG A 495 -19.87 22.43 -20.19
CA ARG A 495 -20.49 21.29 -20.90
C ARG A 495 -22.01 21.28 -20.73
N PHE A 496 -22.50 21.59 -19.53
CA PHE A 496 -23.93 21.61 -19.23
C PHE A 496 -24.64 22.73 -20.00
N MET A 497 -24.08 23.94 -20.03
CA MET A 497 -24.61 25.06 -20.80
C MET A 497 -24.47 24.85 -22.32
N GLN A 498 -23.42 24.16 -22.78
CA GLN A 498 -23.27 23.80 -24.19
C GLN A 498 -24.37 22.82 -24.63
N ARG A 499 -24.72 21.84 -23.79
CA ARG A 499 -25.78 20.86 -24.08
C ARG A 499 -27.18 21.42 -23.85
N PHE A 500 -27.35 22.25 -22.81
CA PHE A 500 -28.62 22.83 -22.36
C PHE A 500 -28.49 24.37 -22.27
N PRO A 501 -28.50 25.06 -23.41
CA PRO A 501 -28.25 26.52 -23.45
C PRO A 501 -29.37 27.35 -22.82
N ASP A 502 -30.59 26.81 -22.75
CA ASP A 502 -31.76 27.47 -22.18
C ASP A 502 -32.62 26.49 -21.35
N VAL A 503 -33.61 27.04 -20.63
CA VAL A 503 -34.47 26.27 -19.73
C VAL A 503 -35.36 25.27 -20.49
N ASP A 504 -35.78 25.60 -21.72
CA ASP A 504 -36.59 24.72 -22.58
C ASP A 504 -35.80 23.50 -23.07
N ALA A 505 -34.53 23.68 -23.40
CA ALA A 505 -33.61 22.61 -23.77
C ALA A 505 -33.37 21.67 -22.59
N LEU A 506 -33.17 22.21 -21.38
CA LEU A 506 -33.02 21.42 -20.16
C LEU A 506 -34.32 20.66 -19.82
N ALA A 507 -35.48 21.32 -19.88
CA ALA A 507 -36.77 20.73 -19.53
C ALA A 507 -37.13 19.53 -20.41
N ARG A 508 -36.85 19.62 -21.72
CA ARG A 508 -37.13 18.56 -22.71
C ARG A 508 -36.10 17.43 -22.71
N ALA A 509 -34.95 17.62 -22.09
CA ALA A 509 -33.90 16.61 -22.08
C ALA A 509 -34.33 15.33 -21.32
N PRO A 510 -33.92 14.14 -21.79
CA PRO A 510 -34.03 12.93 -20.98
C PRO A 510 -33.28 13.10 -19.65
N LEU A 511 -33.82 12.56 -18.57
CA LEU A 511 -33.18 12.65 -17.25
C LEU A 511 -31.78 12.02 -17.24
N ASP A 512 -31.57 10.95 -18.01
CA ASP A 512 -30.27 10.28 -18.11
C ASP A 512 -29.19 11.18 -18.71
N ASP A 513 -29.51 12.03 -19.69
CA ASP A 513 -28.56 13.02 -20.24
C ASP A 513 -28.14 14.03 -19.17
N VAL A 514 -29.10 14.50 -18.36
CA VAL A 514 -28.85 15.44 -17.26
C VAL A 514 -27.98 14.79 -16.19
N LEU A 515 -28.29 13.55 -15.80
CA LEU A 515 -27.52 12.80 -14.80
C LEU A 515 -26.14 12.40 -15.31
N HIS A 516 -26.01 12.10 -16.61
CA HIS A 516 -24.74 11.82 -17.27
C HIS A 516 -23.81 13.03 -17.17
N LEU A 517 -24.26 14.22 -17.58
CA LEU A 517 -23.48 15.44 -17.46
C LEU A 517 -23.23 15.88 -16.00
N TRP A 518 -24.00 15.36 -15.05
CA TRP A 518 -23.79 15.58 -13.61
C TRP A 518 -22.88 14.53 -12.94
N THR A 519 -22.51 13.46 -13.67
CA THR A 519 -21.74 12.33 -13.12
C THR A 519 -20.39 12.83 -12.62
N GLY A 520 -20.13 12.66 -11.32
CA GLY A 520 -18.93 13.14 -10.64
C GLY A 520 -19.12 14.36 -9.72
N LEU A 521 -20.19 15.16 -9.89
CA LEU A 521 -20.46 16.33 -9.03
C LEU A 521 -21.07 15.97 -7.66
N GLY A 522 -21.56 14.75 -7.49
CA GLY A 522 -22.21 14.29 -6.27
C GLY A 522 -23.55 14.99 -5.98
N TYR A 523 -24.24 14.54 -4.92
CA TYR A 523 -25.58 14.99 -4.52
C TYR A 523 -26.57 15.07 -5.70
N TYR A 524 -26.77 13.96 -6.41
CA TYR A 524 -27.59 13.84 -7.62
C TYR A 524 -29.06 14.26 -7.47
N ALA A 525 -29.56 14.35 -6.23
CA ALA A 525 -30.86 14.99 -5.98
C ALA A 525 -30.92 16.43 -6.52
N ARG A 526 -29.78 17.15 -6.52
CA ARG A 526 -29.68 18.49 -7.11
C ARG A 526 -29.96 18.49 -8.61
N ALA A 527 -29.36 17.56 -9.36
CA ALA A 527 -29.59 17.42 -10.80
C ALA A 527 -31.05 17.12 -11.13
N ARG A 528 -31.65 16.17 -10.39
CA ARG A 528 -33.07 15.81 -10.57
C ARG A 528 -33.99 16.97 -10.24
N ASN A 529 -33.71 17.71 -9.17
CA ASN A 529 -34.51 18.87 -8.78
C ASN A 529 -34.33 20.05 -9.72
N LEU A 530 -33.11 20.26 -10.25
CA LEU A 530 -32.84 21.25 -11.29
C LEU A 530 -33.64 20.94 -12.57
N HIS A 531 -33.65 19.67 -13.00
CA HIS A 531 -34.42 19.23 -14.16
C HIS A 531 -35.93 19.42 -13.95
N LYS A 532 -36.46 18.99 -12.80
CA LYS A 532 -37.87 19.22 -12.42
C LYS A 532 -38.21 20.69 -12.32
N THR A 533 -37.28 21.53 -11.86
CA THR A 533 -37.46 22.98 -11.82
C THR A 533 -37.55 23.57 -13.22
N ALA A 534 -36.68 23.14 -14.14
CA ALA A 534 -36.77 23.56 -15.54
C ALA A 534 -38.12 23.17 -16.16
N GLN A 535 -38.59 21.94 -15.92
CA GLN A 535 -39.91 21.48 -16.34
C GLN A 535 -41.04 22.33 -15.74
N ALA A 536 -41.01 22.59 -14.44
CA ALA A 536 -42.01 23.43 -13.78
C ALA A 536 -42.02 24.87 -14.31
N ILE A 537 -40.86 25.45 -14.62
CA ILE A 537 -40.77 26.79 -15.21
C ILE A 537 -41.40 26.83 -16.60
N VAL A 538 -41.15 25.81 -17.44
CA VAL A 538 -41.75 25.72 -18.77
C VAL A 538 -43.26 25.49 -18.69
N GLU A 539 -43.70 24.54 -17.86
CA GLU A 539 -45.11 24.11 -17.77
C GLU A 539 -46.01 25.11 -17.03
N GLN A 540 -45.52 25.71 -15.95
CA GLN A 540 -46.34 26.51 -15.02
C GLN A 540 -46.09 28.01 -15.17
N HIS A 541 -44.93 28.40 -15.70
CA HIS A 541 -44.51 29.80 -15.82
C HIS A 541 -44.14 30.20 -17.27
N ASN A 542 -44.54 29.41 -18.27
CA ASN A 542 -44.30 29.68 -19.70
C ASN A 542 -42.84 30.02 -20.02
N GLY A 543 -41.89 29.29 -19.43
CA GLY A 543 -40.45 29.47 -19.67
C GLY A 543 -39.83 30.68 -18.95
N HIS A 544 -40.60 31.44 -18.17
CA HIS A 544 -40.10 32.60 -17.44
C HIS A 544 -39.90 32.26 -15.97
N PHE A 545 -38.74 32.61 -15.41
CA PHE A 545 -38.50 32.43 -13.98
C PHE A 545 -39.45 33.33 -13.17
N PRO A 546 -40.07 32.82 -12.09
CA PRO A 546 -40.88 33.65 -11.22
C PRO A 546 -40.02 34.68 -10.47
N GLU A 547 -40.56 35.87 -10.23
CA GLU A 547 -39.79 37.00 -9.67
C GLU A 547 -39.90 37.10 -8.14
N THR A 548 -40.93 36.50 -7.54
CA THR A 548 -41.13 36.58 -6.10
C THR A 548 -40.37 35.49 -5.35
N GLN A 549 -39.92 35.82 -4.14
CA GLN A 549 -39.22 34.86 -3.27
C GLN A 549 -40.05 33.61 -3.00
N ALA A 550 -41.36 33.77 -2.74
CA ALA A 550 -42.24 32.66 -2.40
C ALA A 550 -42.45 31.70 -3.58
N GLU A 551 -42.61 32.23 -4.80
CA GLU A 551 -42.74 31.41 -6.00
C GLU A 551 -41.44 30.67 -6.33
N LEU A 552 -40.28 31.33 -6.17
CA LEU A 552 -38.98 30.66 -6.34
C LEU A 552 -38.78 29.53 -5.32
N GLU A 553 -39.14 29.74 -4.06
CA GLU A 553 -39.06 28.70 -3.01
C GLU A 553 -40.04 27.54 -3.23
N ALA A 554 -41.10 27.73 -4.03
CA ALA A 554 -42.02 26.66 -4.40
C ALA A 554 -41.42 25.70 -5.45
N LEU A 555 -40.38 26.12 -6.17
CA LEU A 555 -39.73 25.30 -7.19
C LEU A 555 -38.88 24.17 -6.56
N PRO A 556 -38.87 22.96 -7.16
CA PRO A 556 -38.14 21.82 -6.61
C PRO A 556 -36.66 22.07 -6.34
N GLY A 557 -36.25 21.99 -5.07
CA GLY A 557 -34.84 22.10 -4.68
C GLY A 557 -34.30 23.53 -4.56
N ILE A 558 -35.14 24.55 -4.74
CA ILE A 558 -34.80 25.93 -4.44
C ILE A 558 -35.23 26.23 -2.99
N GLY A 559 -34.26 26.46 -2.11
CA GLY A 559 -34.53 26.93 -0.74
C GLY A 559 -34.35 28.45 -0.60
N ARG A 560 -34.72 29.01 0.56
CA ARG A 560 -34.68 30.46 0.84
C ARG A 560 -33.40 31.16 0.38
N SER A 561 -32.23 30.61 0.70
CA SER A 561 -30.95 31.23 0.30
C SER A 561 -30.68 31.15 -1.20
N THR A 562 -31.14 30.11 -1.89
CA THR A 562 -30.96 29.97 -3.34
C THR A 562 -31.92 30.91 -4.09
N ALA A 563 -33.18 30.99 -3.65
CA ALA A 563 -34.12 31.99 -4.15
C ALA A 563 -33.58 33.42 -3.95
N GLY A 564 -33.00 33.70 -2.78
CA GLY A 564 -32.35 34.97 -2.52
C GLY A 564 -31.18 35.27 -3.47
N ALA A 565 -30.32 34.27 -3.74
CA ALA A 565 -29.21 34.43 -4.67
C ALA A 565 -29.68 34.69 -6.11
N ILE A 566 -30.70 33.97 -6.58
CA ILE A 566 -31.30 34.19 -7.91
C ILE A 566 -31.83 35.62 -8.02
N ARG A 567 -32.63 36.06 -7.05
CA ARG A 567 -33.22 37.41 -7.05
C ARG A 567 -32.15 38.50 -6.98
N ALA A 568 -31.17 38.36 -6.11
CA ALA A 568 -30.12 39.36 -5.93
C ALA A 568 -29.18 39.45 -7.14
N ILE A 569 -28.69 38.31 -7.64
CA ILE A 569 -27.64 38.29 -8.66
C ILE A 569 -28.21 38.38 -10.07
N ALA A 570 -29.23 37.57 -10.39
CA ALA A 570 -29.76 37.50 -11.76
C ALA A 570 -30.83 38.56 -12.03
N MET A 571 -31.64 38.91 -11.02
CA MET A 571 -32.75 39.87 -11.18
C MET A 571 -32.44 41.26 -10.61
N HIS A 572 -31.27 41.42 -9.96
CA HIS A 572 -30.87 42.66 -9.30
C HIS A 572 -31.91 43.20 -8.28
N GLN A 573 -32.71 42.31 -7.68
CA GLN A 573 -33.72 42.65 -6.69
C GLN A 573 -33.21 42.41 -5.27
N GLN A 574 -33.56 43.28 -4.32
CA GLN A 574 -33.15 43.12 -2.92
C GLN A 574 -33.62 41.77 -2.36
N ALA A 575 -32.66 40.92 -1.98
CA ALA A 575 -32.92 39.62 -1.40
C ALA A 575 -31.71 39.15 -0.58
N THR A 576 -31.98 38.44 0.52
CA THR A 576 -30.96 38.01 1.46
C THR A 576 -30.57 36.57 1.25
N ILE A 577 -29.27 36.28 1.37
CA ILE A 577 -28.71 34.94 1.33
C ILE A 577 -28.13 34.54 2.69
N LEU A 578 -28.04 33.23 2.94
CA LEU A 578 -27.43 32.68 4.14
C LEU A 578 -26.87 31.28 3.87
N ASP A 579 -25.89 31.21 2.98
CA ASP A 579 -25.18 29.98 2.64
C ASP A 579 -24.12 29.61 3.70
N GLY A 580 -23.32 28.57 3.46
CA GLY A 580 -22.28 28.15 4.40
C GLY A 580 -21.17 29.20 4.59
N ASN A 581 -20.88 30.01 3.57
CA ASN A 581 -19.90 31.08 3.63
C ASN A 581 -20.41 32.25 4.45
N VAL A 582 -21.61 32.74 4.15
CA VAL A 582 -22.25 33.83 4.87
C VAL A 582 -22.50 33.48 6.34
N LYS A 583 -22.95 32.25 6.65
CA LYS A 583 -23.08 31.80 8.06
C LYS A 583 -21.77 31.92 8.83
N ARG A 584 -20.66 31.54 8.22
CA ARG A 584 -19.33 31.61 8.85
C ARG A 584 -18.88 33.05 9.05
N VAL A 585 -19.07 33.91 8.03
CA VAL A 585 -18.77 35.34 8.13
C VAL A 585 -19.58 35.97 9.26
N LEU A 586 -20.91 35.78 9.27
CA LEU A 586 -21.80 36.40 10.26
C LEU A 586 -21.61 35.86 11.67
N THR A 587 -21.37 34.56 11.84
CA THR A 587 -21.09 33.99 13.18
C THR A 587 -19.81 34.56 13.77
N ARG A 588 -18.76 34.78 12.97
CA ARG A 588 -17.52 35.41 13.42
C ARG A 588 -17.68 36.92 13.63
N PHE A 589 -18.29 37.60 12.66
CA PHE A 589 -18.46 39.05 12.71
C PHE A 589 -19.24 39.50 13.95
N HIS A 590 -20.28 38.75 14.31
CA HIS A 590 -21.16 39.05 15.45
C HIS A 590 -20.89 38.18 16.69
N ALA A 591 -19.87 37.31 16.67
CA ALA A 591 -19.60 36.34 17.73
C ALA A 591 -20.85 35.53 18.16
N VAL A 592 -21.65 35.07 17.19
CA VAL A 592 -22.89 34.31 17.44
C VAL A 592 -22.55 32.88 17.84
N SER A 593 -22.74 32.55 19.12
CA SER A 593 -22.44 31.25 19.67
C SER A 593 -23.47 30.18 19.27
N GLY A 594 -23.01 28.92 19.25
CA GLY A 594 -23.86 27.77 18.93
C GLY A 594 -23.81 27.33 17.46
N TYR A 595 -24.23 26.09 17.23
CA TYR A 595 -24.18 25.46 15.91
C TYR A 595 -25.21 26.11 14.97
N PRO A 596 -24.82 26.65 13.79
CA PRO A 596 -25.73 27.32 12.85
C PRO A 596 -26.88 26.46 12.29
N GLY A 597 -26.91 25.16 12.57
CA GLY A 597 -28.01 24.28 12.24
C GLY A 597 -29.11 24.19 13.31
N LYS A 598 -28.94 24.77 14.49
CA LYS A 598 -30.01 24.91 15.49
C LYS A 598 -30.98 26.02 15.06
N SER A 599 -32.29 25.84 15.26
CA SER A 599 -33.31 26.79 14.78
C SER A 599 -33.08 28.21 15.27
N ASP A 600 -32.75 28.37 16.56
CA ASP A 600 -32.63 29.69 17.19
C ASP A 600 -31.42 30.44 16.66
N VAL A 601 -30.29 29.75 16.49
CA VAL A 601 -29.06 30.29 15.89
C VAL A 601 -29.31 30.64 14.42
N ALA A 602 -29.96 29.75 13.66
CA ALA A 602 -30.29 30.01 12.26
C ALA A 602 -31.21 31.23 12.10
N LYS A 603 -32.20 31.40 12.98
CA LYS A 603 -33.10 32.56 12.99
C LYS A 603 -32.35 33.86 13.26
N GLN A 604 -31.45 33.85 14.25
CA GLN A 604 -30.58 34.99 14.53
C GLN A 604 -29.69 35.34 13.34
N LEU A 605 -29.07 34.35 12.69
CA LEU A 605 -28.23 34.60 11.52
C LEU A 605 -29.01 35.14 10.33
N TRP A 606 -30.24 34.67 10.11
CA TRP A 606 -31.12 35.24 9.07
C TRP A 606 -31.45 36.70 9.36
N GLN A 607 -31.80 37.04 10.59
CA GLN A 607 -32.05 38.42 10.98
C GLN A 607 -30.81 39.31 10.73
N GLN A 608 -29.62 38.84 11.10
CA GLN A 608 -28.38 39.57 10.86
C GLN A 608 -28.04 39.70 9.37
N ALA A 609 -28.35 38.67 8.57
CA ALA A 609 -28.18 38.75 7.12
C ALA A 609 -29.15 39.76 6.50
N ASP A 610 -30.41 39.77 6.95
CA ASP A 610 -31.45 40.70 6.49
C ASP A 610 -31.03 42.15 6.82
N GLU A 611 -30.51 42.41 8.03
CA GLU A 611 -30.01 43.71 8.49
C GLU A 611 -28.82 44.25 7.65
N HIS A 612 -27.94 43.37 7.17
CA HIS A 612 -26.78 43.76 6.38
C HIS A 612 -27.04 43.83 4.87
N THR A 613 -28.17 43.30 4.39
CA THR A 613 -28.47 43.26 2.95
C THR A 613 -28.89 44.65 2.46
N PRO A 614 -28.09 45.33 1.63
CA PRO A 614 -28.41 46.68 1.19
C PRO A 614 -29.52 46.68 0.13
N ALA A 615 -30.26 47.79 0.05
CA ALA A 615 -31.20 48.05 -1.04
C ALA A 615 -30.49 48.37 -2.36
N GLU A 616 -29.36 49.06 -2.30
CA GLU A 616 -28.52 49.38 -3.46
C GLU A 616 -27.36 48.38 -3.60
N ARG A 617 -26.96 48.09 -4.85
CA ARG A 617 -25.84 47.17 -5.16
C ARG A 617 -25.98 45.79 -4.48
N THR A 618 -27.21 45.31 -4.35
CA THR A 618 -27.52 44.03 -3.67
C THR A 618 -26.82 42.83 -4.32
N ALA A 619 -26.67 42.85 -5.66
CA ALA A 619 -25.92 41.84 -6.41
C ALA A 619 -24.44 41.81 -6.00
N ASP A 620 -23.77 42.98 -6.02
CA ASP A 620 -22.37 43.11 -5.62
C ASP A 620 -22.16 42.71 -4.16
N PHE A 621 -23.05 43.14 -3.26
CA PHE A 621 -22.99 42.76 -1.85
C PHE A 621 -23.12 41.24 -1.67
N THR A 622 -24.09 40.64 -2.34
CA THR A 622 -24.36 39.19 -2.27
C THR A 622 -23.16 38.39 -2.74
N GLN A 623 -22.53 38.78 -3.85
CA GLN A 623 -21.31 38.14 -4.32
C GLN A 623 -20.14 38.40 -3.36
N ALA A 624 -19.94 39.65 -2.93
CA ALA A 624 -18.83 40.03 -2.06
C ALA A 624 -18.84 39.31 -0.71
N ILE A 625 -20.01 39.09 -0.10
CA ILE A 625 -20.09 38.36 1.17
C ILE A 625 -19.83 36.85 1.00
N MET A 626 -20.20 36.27 -0.14
CA MET A 626 -19.84 34.89 -0.49
C MET A 626 -18.33 34.76 -0.72
N ASP A 627 -17.75 35.68 -1.50
CA ASP A 627 -16.31 35.74 -1.81
C ASP A 627 -15.50 35.95 -0.53
N LEU A 628 -15.92 36.88 0.32
CA LEU A 628 -15.31 37.11 1.63
C LEU A 628 -15.24 35.83 2.46
N GLY A 629 -16.32 35.03 2.46
CA GLY A 629 -16.31 33.73 3.12
C GLY A 629 -15.40 32.72 2.43
N ALA A 630 -15.41 32.68 1.10
CA ALA A 630 -14.65 31.72 0.30
C ALA A 630 -13.13 31.96 0.36
N THR A 631 -12.67 33.21 0.32
CA THR A 631 -11.26 33.55 0.11
C THR A 631 -10.54 34.05 1.37
N LEU A 632 -11.19 34.86 2.21
CA LEU A 632 -10.53 35.48 3.39
C LEU A 632 -10.98 34.85 4.70
N CYS A 633 -12.29 34.84 4.96
CA CYS A 633 -12.89 34.30 6.16
C CYS A 633 -13.10 32.78 6.04
N THR A 634 -12.05 32.05 5.69
CA THR A 634 -12.08 30.60 5.38
C THR A 634 -12.35 29.73 6.62
N ARG A 635 -12.67 28.44 6.42
CA ARG A 635 -12.97 27.52 7.55
C ARG A 635 -11.76 27.32 8.47
N ARG A 636 -10.57 27.13 7.90
CA ARG A 636 -9.31 26.90 8.61
C ARG A 636 -8.33 28.00 8.19
N HIS A 637 -7.66 28.62 9.16
CA HIS A 637 -6.69 29.70 8.93
C HIS A 637 -7.28 30.90 8.15
N PRO A 638 -8.32 31.59 8.68
CA PRO A 638 -8.81 32.80 8.03
C PRO A 638 -7.74 33.90 8.03
N ASP A 639 -7.58 34.60 6.91
CA ASP A 639 -6.69 35.75 6.80
C ASP A 639 -7.38 36.99 7.36
N CYS A 640 -7.40 37.08 8.69
CA CYS A 640 -8.02 38.20 9.38
C CYS A 640 -7.29 39.52 9.14
N SER A 641 -5.99 39.50 8.83
CA SER A 641 -5.16 40.72 8.64
C SER A 641 -5.48 41.48 7.36
N THR A 642 -5.97 40.79 6.33
CA THR A 642 -6.37 41.41 5.06
C THR A 642 -7.89 41.56 4.93
N CYS A 643 -8.63 41.08 5.94
CA CYS A 643 -10.09 41.12 5.94
C CYS A 643 -10.59 42.57 6.06
N PRO A 644 -11.44 43.05 5.13
CA PRO A 644 -11.96 44.42 5.16
C PRO A 644 -12.85 44.71 6.38
N LEU A 645 -13.25 43.67 7.13
CA LEU A 645 -14.08 43.75 8.32
C LEU A 645 -13.28 43.59 9.63
N GLU A 646 -11.94 43.52 9.58
CA GLU A 646 -11.11 43.13 10.73
C GLU A 646 -11.35 43.99 11.98
N THR A 647 -11.52 45.31 11.81
CA THR A 647 -11.63 46.28 12.91
C THR A 647 -12.99 46.23 13.62
N ARG A 648 -13.98 45.56 13.01
CA ARG A 648 -15.35 45.46 13.51
C ARG A 648 -15.79 44.03 13.81
N CYS A 649 -14.98 43.04 13.46
CA CYS A 649 -15.29 41.64 13.67
C CYS A 649 -15.15 41.28 15.16
N LEU A 650 -16.27 40.99 15.83
CA LEU A 650 -16.27 40.70 17.27
C LEU A 650 -15.43 39.48 17.62
N ALA A 651 -15.43 38.42 16.80
CA ALA A 651 -14.59 37.27 17.07
C ALA A 651 -13.08 37.57 16.94
N ARG A 652 -12.71 38.52 16.07
CA ARG A 652 -11.31 38.99 15.95
C ARG A 652 -10.92 39.84 17.16
N ILE A 653 -11.78 40.80 17.53
CA ILE A 653 -11.58 41.67 18.71
C ILE A 653 -11.44 40.84 19.99
N ASN A 654 -12.24 39.78 20.13
CA ASN A 654 -12.22 38.86 21.27
C ASN A 654 -11.19 37.73 21.15
N ASN A 655 -10.39 37.70 20.08
CA ASN A 655 -9.38 36.69 19.78
C ASN A 655 -9.90 35.22 19.84
N ASN A 656 -11.12 34.98 19.36
CA ASN A 656 -11.79 33.68 19.41
C ASN A 656 -12.42 33.27 18.06
N VAL A 657 -11.85 33.73 16.94
CA VAL A 657 -12.30 33.40 15.57
C VAL A 657 -12.43 31.88 15.33
N ALA A 658 -11.56 31.08 15.96
CA ALA A 658 -11.54 29.62 15.84
C ALA A 658 -12.80 28.94 16.42
N ASP A 659 -13.51 29.61 17.34
CA ASP A 659 -14.70 29.06 17.99
C ASP A 659 -15.95 29.13 17.11
N TYR A 660 -15.87 29.89 16.01
CA TYR A 660 -17.01 30.19 15.13
C TYR A 660 -16.80 29.71 13.68
N PRO A 661 -17.83 29.10 13.06
CA PRO A 661 -19.07 28.66 13.69
C PRO A 661 -18.83 27.45 14.61
N ALA A 662 -19.63 27.32 15.67
CA ALA A 662 -19.53 26.15 16.54
C ALA A 662 -19.81 24.87 15.73
N SER A 663 -19.03 23.82 15.99
CA SER A 663 -19.12 22.56 15.25
C SER A 663 -20.48 21.88 15.43
N LYS A 664 -20.91 21.15 14.40
CA LYS A 664 -22.05 20.23 14.51
C LYS A 664 -21.73 19.20 15.61
N PRO A 665 -22.66 18.88 16.51
CA PRO A 665 -22.48 17.77 17.45
C PRO A 665 -22.15 16.49 16.69
N LYS A 666 -21.02 15.85 17.02
CA LYS A 666 -20.60 14.61 16.38
C LYS A 666 -21.60 13.50 16.73
N LYS A 667 -22.04 12.76 15.72
CA LYS A 667 -22.73 11.48 15.86
C LYS A 667 -21.88 10.43 15.15
N ASP A 668 -21.81 9.24 15.71
CA ASP A 668 -21.16 8.13 15.03
C ASP A 668 -21.88 7.83 13.71
N LYS A 669 -21.09 7.62 12.66
CA LYS A 669 -21.61 7.26 11.35
C LYS A 669 -21.77 5.74 11.30
N PRO A 670 -22.99 5.22 11.10
CA PRO A 670 -23.17 3.78 10.93
C PRO A 670 -22.37 3.28 9.71
N ILE A 671 -21.86 2.05 9.79
CA ILE A 671 -21.19 1.37 8.69
C ILE A 671 -22.19 0.37 8.09
N ARG A 672 -22.36 0.42 6.77
CA ARG A 672 -23.13 -0.55 5.97
C ARG A 672 -22.16 -1.35 5.13
N ARG A 673 -22.48 -2.60 4.85
CA ARG A 673 -21.68 -3.50 4.00
C ARG A 673 -22.56 -4.04 2.88
N ALA A 674 -22.01 -4.15 1.67
CA ALA A 674 -22.71 -4.71 0.52
C ALA A 674 -21.74 -5.31 -0.49
N ARG A 675 -22.22 -6.29 -1.27
CA ARG A 675 -21.51 -6.82 -2.45
C ARG A 675 -21.94 -6.06 -3.69
N PHE A 676 -20.97 -5.72 -4.53
CA PHE A 676 -21.21 -5.14 -5.85
C PHE A 676 -20.71 -6.12 -6.91
N PHE A 677 -21.63 -6.72 -7.65
CA PHE A 677 -21.30 -7.69 -8.68
C PHE A 677 -21.00 -6.99 -10.00
N VAL A 678 -19.75 -7.07 -10.45
CA VAL A 678 -19.30 -6.57 -11.75
C VAL A 678 -19.34 -7.74 -12.73
N LEU A 679 -20.53 -7.97 -13.29
CA LEU A 679 -20.78 -9.02 -14.27
C LEU A 679 -20.50 -8.49 -15.68
N SER A 680 -19.44 -9.00 -16.31
CA SER A 680 -18.98 -8.60 -17.64
C SER A 680 -18.97 -9.78 -18.60
N LEU A 681 -19.06 -9.49 -19.90
CA LEU A 681 -18.81 -10.46 -20.96
C LEU A 681 -17.34 -10.39 -21.40
N THR A 682 -16.89 -11.38 -22.16
CA THR A 682 -15.60 -11.38 -22.87
C THR A 682 -15.36 -10.15 -23.76
N ASN A 683 -16.41 -9.50 -24.26
CA ASN A 683 -16.34 -8.26 -25.04
C ASN A 683 -16.40 -6.97 -24.20
N ASN A 684 -16.20 -7.07 -22.88
CA ASN A 684 -16.26 -6.00 -21.88
C ASN A 684 -17.63 -5.32 -21.69
N ALA A 685 -18.72 -5.83 -22.29
CA ALA A 685 -20.05 -5.33 -21.90
C ALA A 685 -20.34 -5.75 -20.45
N THR A 686 -20.72 -4.79 -19.60
CA THR A 686 -20.97 -4.99 -18.18
C THR A 686 -22.44 -4.71 -17.84
N LEU A 687 -23.03 -5.56 -17.01
CA LEU A 687 -24.40 -5.40 -16.52
C LEU A 687 -24.47 -4.30 -15.44
N LEU A 688 -25.35 -3.33 -15.64
CA LEU A 688 -25.71 -2.31 -14.64
C LEU A 688 -27.21 -2.35 -14.34
N GLU A 689 -27.56 -2.02 -13.09
CA GLU A 689 -28.94 -1.81 -12.63
C GLU A 689 -29.20 -0.33 -12.33
N ARG A 690 -30.36 0.18 -12.74
CA ARG A 690 -30.78 1.54 -12.41
C ARG A 690 -31.34 1.58 -10.99
N LYS A 691 -30.79 2.45 -10.13
CA LYS A 691 -31.30 2.66 -8.77
C LYS A 691 -32.67 3.34 -8.80
N PRO A 692 -33.60 2.98 -7.90
CA PRO A 692 -34.88 3.67 -7.76
C PRO A 692 -34.71 5.19 -7.60
N LEU A 693 -35.59 6.01 -8.17
CA LEU A 693 -35.49 7.48 -8.12
C LEU A 693 -35.40 8.05 -6.69
N ASN A 694 -36.02 7.35 -5.74
CA ASN A 694 -35.97 7.65 -4.31
C ASN A 694 -34.87 6.84 -3.63
N GLY A 695 -34.07 7.51 -2.80
CA GLY A 695 -33.00 6.88 -2.03
C GLY A 695 -31.60 7.13 -2.59
N LEU A 696 -30.67 6.23 -2.25
CA LEU A 696 -29.26 6.36 -2.56
C LEU A 696 -29.03 6.28 -4.08
N TRP A 697 -28.31 7.27 -4.62
CA TRP A 697 -27.98 7.38 -6.05
C TRP A 697 -29.18 7.31 -6.99
N GLY A 698 -30.35 7.78 -6.55
CA GLY A 698 -31.58 7.53 -7.31
C GLY A 698 -31.55 7.98 -8.77
N GLY A 699 -31.92 7.07 -9.67
CA GLY A 699 -31.86 7.24 -11.12
C GLY A 699 -30.49 6.94 -11.75
N LEU A 700 -29.42 6.76 -10.98
CA LEU A 700 -28.12 6.38 -11.53
C LEU A 700 -28.02 4.87 -11.77
N TRP A 701 -27.16 4.51 -12.71
CA TRP A 701 -26.79 3.14 -13.02
C TRP A 701 -25.59 2.70 -12.17
N THR A 702 -25.66 1.47 -11.67
CA THR A 702 -24.63 0.89 -10.80
C THR A 702 -24.48 -0.61 -11.04
N PRO A 703 -23.30 -1.21 -10.81
CA PRO A 703 -23.20 -2.66 -10.73
C PRO A 703 -24.22 -3.20 -9.70
N PRO A 704 -24.88 -4.35 -9.97
CA PRO A 704 -25.83 -4.96 -9.07
C PRO A 704 -25.33 -5.00 -7.62
N GLU A 705 -26.06 -4.32 -6.75
CA GLU A 705 -25.79 -4.23 -5.31
C GLU A 705 -26.64 -5.26 -4.57
N ARG A 706 -26.03 -6.08 -3.73
CA ARG A 706 -26.72 -7.07 -2.89
C ARG A 706 -26.17 -7.07 -1.47
N ASP A 707 -26.86 -7.78 -0.58
CA ASP A 707 -26.39 -7.98 0.78
C ASP A 707 -25.03 -8.68 0.78
N ILE A 708 -24.17 -8.33 1.74
CA ILE A 708 -22.81 -8.88 1.87
C ILE A 708 -22.78 -10.41 1.96
N SER A 709 -23.87 -11.05 2.41
CA SER A 709 -24.00 -12.50 2.51
C SER A 709 -24.33 -13.21 1.18
N THR A 710 -24.67 -12.46 0.13
CA THR A 710 -25.13 -13.02 -1.17
C THR A 710 -23.97 -13.72 -1.89
N SER A 711 -24.06 -15.03 -2.12
CA SER A 711 -23.02 -15.77 -2.87
C SER A 711 -23.10 -15.52 -4.38
N VAL A 712 -22.01 -15.82 -5.10
CA VAL A 712 -22.00 -15.75 -6.58
C VAL A 712 -23.09 -16.62 -7.17
N ASP A 713 -23.25 -17.87 -6.72
CA ASP A 713 -24.30 -18.77 -7.22
C ASP A 713 -25.71 -18.22 -6.99
N THR A 714 -25.96 -17.62 -5.82
CA THR A 714 -27.26 -17.00 -5.52
C THR A 714 -27.54 -15.87 -6.50
N PHE A 715 -26.55 -14.99 -6.72
CA PHE A 715 -26.65 -13.89 -7.67
C PHE A 715 -26.82 -14.35 -9.13
N LEU A 716 -26.10 -15.39 -9.56
CA LEU A 716 -26.26 -15.94 -10.91
C LEU A 716 -27.63 -16.59 -11.12
N ASN A 717 -28.15 -17.29 -10.10
CA ASN A 717 -29.50 -17.85 -10.12
C ASN A 717 -30.59 -16.76 -10.18
N GLU A 718 -30.41 -15.62 -9.50
CA GLU A 718 -31.32 -14.46 -9.61
C GLU A 718 -31.42 -13.91 -11.04
N LEU A 719 -30.36 -14.06 -11.83
CA LEU A 719 -30.30 -13.62 -13.22
C LEU A 719 -30.61 -14.76 -14.22
N GLU A 720 -30.97 -15.94 -13.72
CA GLU A 720 -31.19 -17.16 -14.52
C GLU A 720 -29.96 -17.56 -15.36
N ILE A 721 -28.75 -17.23 -14.87
CA ILE A 721 -27.48 -17.55 -15.53
C ILE A 721 -26.92 -18.84 -14.93
N ARG A 722 -26.66 -19.83 -15.79
CA ARG A 722 -26.02 -21.09 -15.36
C ARG A 722 -24.55 -20.84 -15.01
N SER A 723 -24.08 -21.38 -13.89
CA SER A 723 -22.69 -21.27 -13.44
C SER A 723 -21.66 -21.80 -14.47
N THR A 724 -22.07 -22.72 -15.36
CA THR A 724 -21.23 -23.24 -16.46
C THR A 724 -20.81 -22.18 -17.49
N ARG A 725 -21.42 -20.99 -17.46
CA ARG A 725 -21.13 -19.85 -18.35
C ARG A 725 -20.04 -18.93 -17.80
N VAL A 726 -19.64 -19.12 -16.54
CA VAL A 726 -18.64 -18.30 -15.87
C VAL A 726 -17.25 -18.77 -16.32
N GLU A 727 -16.53 -17.89 -17.02
CA GLU A 727 -15.15 -18.13 -17.45
C GLU A 727 -14.17 -17.79 -16.32
N ARG A 728 -14.39 -16.65 -15.65
CA ARG A 728 -13.55 -16.15 -14.56
C ARG A 728 -14.39 -15.51 -13.48
N GLN A 729 -13.98 -15.69 -12.22
CA GLN A 729 -14.53 -14.97 -11.07
C GLN A 729 -13.43 -14.60 -10.08
N HIS A 730 -13.55 -13.43 -9.47
CA HIS A 730 -12.63 -12.97 -8.44
C HIS A 730 -13.32 -11.99 -7.48
N VAL A 731 -13.07 -12.14 -6.18
CA VAL A 731 -13.53 -11.21 -5.13
C VAL A 731 -12.39 -10.28 -4.79
N ALA A 732 -12.57 -8.98 -5.05
CA ALA A 732 -11.54 -7.98 -4.81
C ALA A 732 -11.60 -7.43 -3.36
N PRO A 733 -10.52 -6.78 -2.88
CA PRO A 733 -10.50 -6.18 -1.56
C PRO A 733 -11.63 -5.18 -1.32
N VAL A 734 -12.15 -5.19 -0.09
CA VAL A 734 -13.21 -4.26 0.34
C VAL A 734 -12.69 -2.83 0.34
N PHE A 735 -13.42 -1.90 -0.30
CA PHE A 735 -13.13 -0.48 -0.21
C PHE A 735 -14.28 0.32 0.41
N ARG A 736 -13.94 1.40 1.11
CA ARG A 736 -14.92 2.25 1.80
C ARG A 736 -15.33 3.45 0.96
N HIS A 737 -16.63 3.63 0.75
CA HIS A 737 -17.24 4.83 0.22
C HIS A 737 -17.94 5.62 1.33
N THR A 738 -17.52 6.87 1.57
CA THR A 738 -17.99 7.67 2.70
C THR A 738 -19.07 8.66 2.31
N PHE A 739 -20.24 8.57 2.95
CA PHE A 739 -21.29 9.59 2.88
C PHE A 739 -21.22 10.55 4.09
N THR A 740 -22.00 11.63 4.00
CA THR A 740 -22.16 12.56 5.11
C THR A 740 -22.79 11.94 6.34
N HIS A 741 -23.59 10.88 6.18
CA HIS A 741 -24.44 10.31 7.22
C HIS A 741 -24.19 8.81 7.52
N PHE A 742 -23.37 8.11 6.73
CA PHE A 742 -22.95 6.71 6.96
C PHE A 742 -21.68 6.38 6.13
N HIS A 743 -21.06 5.23 6.39
CA HIS A 743 -20.03 4.64 5.54
C HIS A 743 -20.58 3.40 4.84
N LEU A 744 -20.20 3.17 3.59
CA LEU A 744 -20.50 1.95 2.84
C LEU A 744 -19.20 1.23 2.52
N ASP A 745 -19.02 0.05 3.10
CA ASP A 745 -17.95 -0.87 2.74
C ASP A 745 -18.44 -1.75 1.59
N ILE A 746 -17.74 -1.69 0.46
CA ILE A 746 -18.11 -2.34 -0.79
C ILE A 746 -17.14 -3.49 -1.03
N GLU A 747 -17.65 -4.71 -1.12
CA GLU A 747 -16.91 -5.89 -1.57
C GLU A 747 -17.21 -6.13 -3.06
N PRO A 748 -16.26 -5.86 -3.97
CA PRO A 748 -16.46 -6.07 -5.39
C PRO A 748 -16.32 -7.55 -5.75
N VAL A 749 -17.23 -8.06 -6.56
CA VAL A 749 -17.17 -9.42 -7.09
C VAL A 749 -17.20 -9.35 -8.61
N TYR A 750 -16.06 -9.61 -9.25
CA TYR A 750 -15.92 -9.62 -10.71
C TYR A 750 -16.27 -10.99 -11.25
N ILE A 751 -17.12 -11.03 -12.29
CA ILE A 751 -17.55 -12.26 -12.96
C ILE A 751 -17.49 -12.01 -14.46
N THR A 752 -16.77 -12.86 -15.19
CA THR A 752 -16.69 -12.83 -16.66
C THR A 752 -17.48 -14.00 -17.24
N LEU A 753 -18.41 -13.72 -18.16
CA LEU A 753 -19.17 -14.72 -18.91
C LEU A 753 -18.63 -14.89 -20.33
N ASP A 754 -18.74 -16.11 -20.85
CA ASP A 754 -18.35 -16.47 -22.21
C ASP A 754 -19.13 -15.71 -23.30
N ASP A 755 -20.46 -15.61 -23.16
CA ASP A 755 -21.38 -14.95 -24.11
C ASP A 755 -22.67 -14.43 -23.43
N LEU A 756 -23.45 -13.62 -24.16
CA LEU A 756 -24.76 -13.12 -23.72
C LEU A 756 -25.76 -14.27 -23.48
N PRO A 757 -26.57 -14.21 -22.41
CA PRO A 757 -27.77 -15.03 -22.31
C PRO A 757 -28.75 -14.69 -23.45
N GLU A 758 -29.18 -15.70 -24.23
CA GLU A 758 -30.13 -15.54 -25.35
C GLU A 758 -31.47 -14.86 -24.95
N SER A 759 -31.79 -14.84 -23.65
CA SER A 759 -33.01 -14.28 -23.07
C SER A 759 -32.92 -12.81 -22.63
N TYR A 760 -31.75 -12.16 -22.67
CA TYR A 760 -31.56 -10.83 -22.09
C TYR A 760 -31.78 -9.69 -23.10
N VAL A 761 -33.06 -9.37 -23.39
CA VAL A 761 -33.45 -8.10 -24.03
C VAL A 761 -33.54 -7.04 -22.95
N GLY A 762 -32.82 -5.91 -23.10
CA GLY A 762 -32.67 -4.88 -22.06
C GLY A 762 -33.99 -4.44 -21.43
N GLU A 763 -34.15 -4.72 -20.13
CA GLU A 763 -35.27 -4.25 -19.31
C GLU A 763 -35.06 -2.77 -18.92
N GLU A 764 -36.13 -2.03 -18.59
CA GLU A 764 -36.04 -0.62 -18.18
C GLU A 764 -35.10 -0.37 -16.97
N THR A 765 -34.86 -1.42 -16.17
CA THR A 765 -34.09 -1.37 -14.92
C THR A 765 -32.71 -2.00 -15.02
N ARG A 766 -32.38 -2.71 -16.10
CA ARG A 766 -31.13 -3.47 -16.28
C ARG A 766 -30.59 -3.29 -17.69
N ARG A 767 -29.30 -2.95 -17.80
CA ARG A 767 -28.68 -2.67 -19.10
C ARG A 767 -27.25 -3.21 -19.14
N TRP A 768 -26.91 -3.89 -20.23
CA TRP A 768 -25.54 -4.16 -20.60
C TRP A 768 -24.95 -2.94 -21.29
N VAL A 769 -23.83 -2.43 -20.77
CA VAL A 769 -23.15 -1.26 -21.31
C VAL A 769 -21.69 -1.59 -21.56
N ASN A 770 -21.13 -1.08 -22.66
CA ASN A 770 -19.69 -1.17 -22.86
C ASN A 770 -19.04 0.06 -22.19
N PRO A 771 -18.20 -0.12 -21.15
CA PRO A 771 -17.55 0.98 -20.43
C PRO A 771 -16.76 1.96 -21.32
N GLU A 772 -16.31 1.52 -22.50
CA GLU A 772 -15.59 2.36 -23.45
C GLU A 772 -16.51 3.31 -24.24
N HIS A 773 -17.80 2.97 -24.35
CA HIS A 773 -18.78 3.73 -25.12
C HIS A 773 -19.74 4.58 -24.28
N ILE A 774 -19.66 4.53 -22.94
CA ILE A 774 -20.55 5.27 -22.03
C ILE A 774 -20.49 6.80 -22.23
N ASN A 775 -19.36 7.32 -22.73
CA ASN A 775 -19.18 8.75 -23.02
C ASN A 775 -19.53 9.14 -24.47
N GLY A 776 -19.99 8.20 -25.29
CA GLY A 776 -20.41 8.46 -26.68
C GLY A 776 -21.87 8.91 -26.80
N GLU A 777 -22.20 9.61 -27.88
CA GLU A 777 -23.52 10.24 -28.12
C GLU A 777 -24.72 9.25 -28.07
N ASN A 778 -24.49 7.94 -28.22
CA ASN A 778 -25.55 6.92 -28.28
C ASN A 778 -25.73 6.08 -27.00
N GLN A 779 -24.95 6.29 -25.93
CA GLN A 779 -25.06 5.52 -24.67
C GLN A 779 -24.90 6.36 -23.39
N ALA A 780 -25.13 7.68 -23.45
CA ALA A 780 -25.01 8.57 -22.30
C ALA A 780 -25.94 8.12 -21.14
N ILE A 781 -25.32 7.65 -20.04
CA ILE A 781 -26.01 7.27 -18.81
C ILE A 781 -25.31 7.88 -17.59
N GLY A 782 -26.09 8.21 -16.55
CA GLY A 782 -25.56 8.68 -15.28
C GLY A 782 -25.06 7.52 -14.40
N LEU A 783 -23.80 7.55 -13.98
CA LEU A 783 -23.19 6.49 -13.18
C LEU A 783 -23.08 6.85 -11.68
N SER A 784 -23.24 5.85 -10.82
CA SER A 784 -22.91 5.99 -9.40
C SER A 784 -21.39 6.16 -9.22
N ALA A 785 -20.95 6.81 -8.13
CA ALA A 785 -19.51 6.98 -7.89
C ALA A 785 -18.76 5.64 -7.77
N PRO A 786 -19.30 4.60 -7.10
CA PRO A 786 -18.70 3.27 -7.16
C PRO A 786 -18.71 2.64 -8.55
N ALA A 787 -19.74 2.87 -9.37
CA ALA A 787 -19.76 2.36 -10.74
C ALA A 787 -18.60 2.92 -11.57
N VAL A 788 -18.34 4.23 -11.48
CA VAL A 788 -17.18 4.84 -12.17
C VAL A 788 -15.87 4.17 -11.76
N LYS A 789 -15.69 3.90 -10.45
CA LYS A 789 -14.50 3.22 -9.93
C LYS A 789 -14.39 1.77 -10.40
N LEU A 790 -15.48 1.00 -10.27
CA LEU A 790 -15.53 -0.44 -10.57
C LEU A 790 -15.46 -0.76 -12.07
N LEU A 791 -15.90 0.15 -12.93
CA LEU A 791 -15.78 -0.03 -14.38
C LEU A 791 -14.41 0.39 -14.92
N ALA A 792 -13.72 1.30 -14.23
CA ALA A 792 -12.36 1.69 -14.60
C ALA A 792 -11.36 0.53 -14.42
N SER A 793 -11.51 -0.27 -13.37
CA SER A 793 -10.67 -1.44 -13.09
C SER A 793 -10.81 -2.58 -14.09
N LEU A 794 -11.87 -2.60 -14.92
CA LEU A 794 -12.01 -3.58 -16.00
C LEU A 794 -11.06 -3.32 -17.19
N LYS A 795 -10.40 -2.16 -17.24
CA LYS A 795 -9.46 -1.79 -18.31
C LYS A 795 -8.03 -2.25 -18.05
N GLU A 796 -7.75 -2.77 -16.87
CA GLU A 796 -6.47 -3.35 -16.50
C GLU A 796 -6.61 -4.89 -16.55
N PRO A 797 -5.71 -5.62 -17.23
CA PRO A 797 -5.74 -7.08 -17.18
C PRO A 797 -5.54 -7.53 -15.74
N PHE A 798 -6.44 -8.38 -15.23
CA PHE A 798 -6.29 -9.01 -13.92
C PHE A 798 -4.98 -9.81 -13.89
N THR A 799 -3.96 -9.30 -13.19
CA THR A 799 -2.79 -10.08 -12.80
C THR A 799 -3.23 -11.05 -11.70
N SER A 800 -3.02 -12.33 -11.99
CA SER A 800 -3.46 -13.49 -11.20
C SER A 800 -2.68 -13.68 -9.93
#